data_AF-A0A2Z6UPN6-F1
#
_entry.id   AF-A0A2Z6UPN6-F1
#
_cell.length_a   1.000
_cell.length_b   1.000
_cell.length_c   1.000
_cell.angle_alpha   90.00
_cell.angle_beta   90.00
_cell.angle_gamma   90.00
#
_symmetry.space_group_name_H-M   'P 1'
#
loop_
_entity.id
_entity.type
_entity.pdbx_description
1 polymer ?
#
loop_
_entity_poly.entity_id
_entity_poly.type
_entity_poly.pdbx_seq_one_letter_code
_entity_poly.pdbx_strand_id
1 'polypeptide(L)'
;MDENAIESLVSELESVSWWSRENAQAKLGRLGLSAIGPIMTKLQDENEEIRNKFAGALSYISDFKALEILVDLTTHNLVSVRIAASQALANMGDERAITPLIVLLESNDWQIRNTAQESLGKLGLPAIMLLMEKLKDKNEETQNNDAYTLAYVNDLKAVEVLIELTKYNLASVRSAASKALGNIGDKRAIQPLIALLADADWQVYGNAQESLGKLGEPAIELLLVKLQDKDEKIRQRAATALANIGEIAVTPLSQLLQSSDWQVRESVVIALGGIKHDSAAQILLGVLNDTNYKVRLAAIKSLGRIGNETSVEGLLNILTRSLESTRKTAADELLKLHSEHAVNAVINALRHNNPQVQILIINAIEKYAREFNIEHEPFPSWFHIYKDTYNIRLSKSATTVVDILVSLSEEANLAVREVALSTLSVVYQLINKTRLSKRDDDRGTCYFMAPPSNLHFELPEEKKARWALEVAPSITLEKASESRYADLTFYNNVNDFKTKVSDGHVLRCGQWYQLEVAVRGTPVGLPSQETERRPIREPKQQESVTITITAEGDGFEIKEPVQTLLLPPMGDSTENAYFQVRPLHQSASDKDLASIRIRAYYKFNLLEVSVIQAEVVGKFDDSSQSKLGLKKPISFRQERLEREYLDFDEVQPKAMHIDIIKENERFLFNFAFYNNLAQKVEFTAPIYLPTPDLEDALLTIRETWYDIAMSKTFTERVEGDEEEFLDNIRKLAQAGRNLWVKLFQLDSDSSMHKVGKWLEDNPLQKGAIIQVSLADNATDFVFPWALIYDHKVPRKHYELPDTEGFWGLRYCIEQQFPNQNKGTDKPVQIQDKLRVAFMLWAQFRNADEQKVLMENWTGCNPDKLEITIPPITDADDCFALLDDCDAHILYFYTHGYTRNRQADIGVGENLQLFTNRYEKLQEDDPRHELWKFLYDSVKQDKFEPNRSWIELTYGRLYLDQLYDNIESKFSFKPLVFLNMCESAQITPSLSDSFIDFFIDRGARGVIGTECPMTVEFAHPFSEKFLGDLLAGETVGNALLNARSHFMKLKNPLGLAYTLFGSATTCFQPAILKPLTMPATTNVSTESSSDP
;
A
#
# COMPACT_ATOMS: atom_id res chain seq x y z
N MET A 1 -0.16 -56.60 -7.71
CA MET A 1 -0.57 -55.32 -7.07
C MET A 1 -2.08 -55.31 -7.07
N ASP A 2 -2.68 -54.92 -5.96
CA ASP A 2 -4.12 -55.02 -5.72
C ASP A 2 -4.85 -54.05 -6.66
N GLU A 3 -5.61 -54.55 -7.64
CA GLU A 3 -6.42 -53.70 -8.55
C GLU A 3 -7.33 -52.75 -7.75
N ASN A 4 -7.78 -53.21 -6.57
CA ASN A 4 -8.57 -52.43 -5.62
C ASN A 4 -7.84 -51.18 -5.12
N ALA A 5 -6.51 -51.22 -4.96
CA ALA A 5 -5.74 -50.06 -4.51
C ALA A 5 -5.63 -49.00 -5.60
N ILE A 6 -5.55 -49.42 -6.87
CA ILE A 6 -5.50 -48.50 -8.01
C ILE A 6 -6.88 -47.87 -8.23
N GLU A 7 -7.96 -48.65 -8.16
CA GLU A 7 -9.34 -48.12 -8.23
C GLU A 7 -9.65 -47.16 -7.08
N SER A 8 -9.19 -47.45 -5.87
CA SER A 8 -9.33 -46.55 -4.72
C SER A 8 -8.62 -45.21 -4.96
N LEU A 9 -7.40 -45.22 -5.53
CA LEU A 9 -6.66 -44.00 -5.81
C LEU A 9 -7.24 -43.22 -6.99
N VAL A 10 -7.79 -43.91 -8.00
CA VAL A 10 -8.54 -43.30 -9.10
C VAL A 10 -9.80 -42.62 -8.57
N SER A 11 -10.52 -43.25 -7.64
CA SER A 11 -11.67 -42.63 -6.96
C SER A 11 -11.24 -41.45 -6.07
N GLU A 12 -10.07 -41.51 -5.43
CA GLU A 12 -9.50 -40.38 -4.67
C GLU A 12 -9.09 -39.20 -5.56
N LEU A 13 -8.71 -39.44 -6.83
CA LEU A 13 -8.46 -38.37 -7.81
C LEU A 13 -9.74 -37.65 -8.27
N GLU A 14 -10.87 -38.33 -8.18
CA GLU A 14 -12.21 -37.77 -8.44
C GLU A 14 -12.81 -37.11 -7.21
N SER A 15 -12.13 -37.20 -6.06
CA SER A 15 -12.52 -36.54 -4.82
C SER A 15 -12.59 -35.03 -4.99
N VAL A 16 -13.54 -34.41 -4.29
CA VAL A 16 -13.70 -32.95 -4.24
C VAL A 16 -12.53 -32.29 -3.49
N SER A 17 -11.85 -33.03 -2.60
CA SER A 17 -10.69 -32.60 -1.81
C SER A 17 -9.40 -32.60 -2.63
N TRP A 18 -8.78 -31.42 -2.81
CA TRP A 18 -7.49 -31.32 -3.53
C TRP A 18 -6.35 -32.05 -2.82
N TRP A 19 -6.28 -32.06 -1.49
CA TRP A 19 -5.19 -32.76 -0.78
C TRP A 19 -5.28 -34.27 -1.01
N SER A 20 -6.50 -34.81 -1.01
CA SER A 20 -6.74 -36.20 -1.41
C SER A 20 -6.34 -36.41 -2.87
N ARG A 21 -6.62 -35.45 -3.77
CA ARG A 21 -6.19 -35.50 -5.17
C ARG A 21 -4.67 -35.43 -5.34
N GLU A 22 -3.97 -34.47 -4.76
CA GLU A 22 -2.51 -34.32 -4.90
C GLU A 22 -1.77 -35.51 -4.28
N ASN A 23 -2.23 -35.98 -3.11
CA ASN A 23 -1.69 -37.19 -2.50
C ASN A 23 -2.02 -38.43 -3.32
N ALA A 24 -3.21 -38.53 -3.92
CA ALA A 24 -3.55 -39.59 -4.86
C ALA A 24 -2.77 -39.50 -6.18
N GLN A 25 -2.47 -38.31 -6.70
CA GLN A 25 -1.63 -38.08 -7.88
C GLN A 25 -0.20 -38.56 -7.59
N ALA A 26 0.37 -38.15 -6.46
CA ALA A 26 1.69 -38.59 -6.04
C ALA A 26 1.74 -40.10 -5.76
N LYS A 27 0.69 -40.67 -5.13
CA LYS A 27 0.59 -42.12 -4.88
C LYS A 27 0.40 -42.92 -6.17
N LEU A 28 -0.41 -42.45 -7.12
CA LEU A 28 -0.58 -43.06 -8.44
C LEU A 28 0.70 -42.94 -9.26
N GLY A 29 1.39 -41.81 -9.20
CA GLY A 29 2.72 -41.66 -9.80
C GLY A 29 3.73 -42.68 -9.28
N ARG A 30 3.72 -42.94 -7.96
CA ARG A 30 4.55 -43.97 -7.32
C ARG A 30 4.19 -45.41 -7.73
N LEU A 31 2.99 -45.66 -8.24
CA LEU A 31 2.59 -46.97 -8.77
C LEU A 31 3.15 -47.25 -10.18
N GLY A 32 3.75 -46.25 -10.83
CA GLY A 32 4.54 -46.44 -12.05
C GLY A 32 3.71 -46.91 -13.25
N LEU A 33 4.25 -47.87 -14.01
CA LEU A 33 3.61 -48.42 -15.22
C LEU A 33 2.18 -48.93 -14.97
N SER A 34 1.92 -49.46 -13.77
CA SER A 34 0.60 -50.04 -13.43
C SER A 34 -0.52 -49.00 -13.34
N ALA A 35 -0.19 -47.73 -13.10
CA ALA A 35 -1.17 -46.64 -13.03
C ALA A 35 -1.55 -46.06 -14.40
N ILE A 36 -0.75 -46.32 -15.45
CA ILE A 36 -0.95 -45.69 -16.76
C ILE A 36 -2.25 -46.13 -17.42
N GLY A 37 -2.58 -47.42 -17.45
CA GLY A 37 -3.82 -47.90 -18.06
C GLY A 37 -5.08 -47.24 -17.47
N PRO A 38 -5.21 -47.22 -16.13
CA PRO A 38 -6.29 -46.51 -15.44
C PRO A 38 -6.31 -45.00 -15.70
N ILE A 39 -5.14 -44.33 -15.69
CA ILE A 39 -5.04 -42.91 -16.04
C ILE A 39 -5.52 -42.67 -17.49
N MET A 40 -5.09 -43.49 -18.44
CA MET A 40 -5.47 -43.39 -19.85
C MET A 40 -6.97 -43.56 -20.09
N THR A 41 -7.63 -44.39 -19.28
CA THR A 41 -9.09 -44.57 -19.35
C THR A 41 -9.80 -43.28 -18.95
N LYS A 42 -9.32 -42.61 -17.90
CA LYS A 42 -9.90 -41.35 -17.39
C LYS A 42 -9.53 -40.13 -18.23
N LEU A 43 -8.48 -40.20 -19.04
CA LEU A 43 -8.19 -39.17 -20.04
C LEU A 43 -9.19 -39.15 -21.21
N GLN A 44 -10.04 -40.17 -21.35
CA GLN A 44 -11.16 -40.18 -22.31
C GLN A 44 -12.48 -39.70 -21.71
N ASP A 45 -12.47 -39.23 -20.45
CA ASP A 45 -13.67 -38.73 -19.79
C ASP A 45 -14.22 -37.48 -20.50
N GLU A 46 -15.54 -37.33 -20.58
CA GLU A 46 -16.18 -36.18 -21.23
C GLU A 46 -15.87 -34.87 -20.47
N ASN A 47 -15.59 -34.94 -19.16
CA ASN A 47 -15.25 -33.81 -18.32
C ASN A 47 -13.77 -33.39 -18.46
N GLU A 48 -13.54 -32.19 -18.97
CA GLU A 48 -12.21 -31.60 -19.16
C GLU A 48 -11.40 -31.48 -17.87
N GLU A 49 -12.07 -31.17 -16.75
CA GLU A 49 -11.43 -31.03 -15.45
C GLU A 49 -10.90 -32.38 -14.94
N ILE A 50 -11.65 -33.46 -15.16
CA ILE A 50 -11.21 -34.83 -14.86
C ILE A 50 -10.00 -35.18 -15.74
N ARG A 51 -10.06 -34.90 -17.03
CA ARG A 51 -8.93 -35.12 -17.94
C ARG A 51 -7.66 -34.38 -17.47
N ASN A 52 -7.77 -33.12 -17.05
CA ASN A 52 -6.61 -32.35 -16.57
C ASN A 52 -6.06 -32.85 -15.22
N LYS A 53 -6.93 -33.26 -14.29
CA LYS A 53 -6.52 -33.85 -13.00
C LYS A 53 -5.75 -35.16 -13.17
N PHE A 54 -6.23 -36.04 -14.04
CA PHE A 54 -5.56 -37.30 -14.33
C PHE A 54 -4.31 -37.12 -15.18
N ALA A 55 -4.27 -36.08 -16.03
CA ALA A 55 -3.04 -35.69 -16.71
C ALA A 55 -1.94 -35.33 -15.69
N GLY A 56 -2.24 -34.50 -14.69
CA GLY A 56 -1.28 -34.10 -13.64
C GLY A 56 -0.62 -35.29 -12.91
N ALA A 57 -1.35 -36.39 -12.69
CA ALA A 57 -0.83 -37.61 -12.07
C ALA A 57 0.33 -38.23 -12.87
N LEU A 58 0.36 -38.05 -14.19
CA LEU A 58 1.44 -38.55 -15.03
C LEU A 58 2.79 -37.94 -14.65
N SER A 59 2.82 -36.65 -14.24
CA SER A 59 4.06 -35.92 -13.90
C SER A 59 4.85 -36.51 -12.73
N TYR A 60 4.17 -37.27 -11.87
CA TYR A 60 4.75 -37.94 -10.72
C TYR A 60 5.23 -39.37 -11.04
N ILE A 61 5.02 -39.87 -12.26
CA ILE A 61 5.49 -41.19 -12.68
C ILE A 61 7.01 -41.14 -12.84
N SER A 62 7.70 -41.98 -12.07
CA SER A 62 9.16 -42.13 -12.10
C SER A 62 9.61 -43.57 -12.46
N ASP A 63 8.68 -44.44 -12.89
CA ASP A 63 8.97 -45.85 -13.20
C ASP A 63 9.51 -46.01 -14.62
N PHE A 64 10.76 -46.46 -14.78
CA PHE A 64 11.40 -46.67 -16.08
C PHE A 64 10.66 -47.62 -17.04
N LYS A 65 9.79 -48.51 -16.52
CA LYS A 65 8.95 -49.37 -17.37
C LYS A 65 7.83 -48.60 -18.08
N ALA A 66 7.45 -47.44 -17.56
CA ALA A 66 6.47 -46.53 -18.15
C ALA A 66 7.03 -45.67 -19.29
N LEU A 67 8.35 -45.68 -19.50
CA LEU A 67 9.01 -44.72 -20.36
C LEU A 67 8.43 -44.69 -21.79
N GLU A 68 8.37 -45.84 -22.47
CA GLU A 68 7.88 -45.89 -23.86
C GLU A 68 6.45 -45.34 -23.99
N ILE A 69 5.62 -45.57 -22.97
CA ILE A 69 4.25 -45.05 -22.96
C ILE A 69 4.22 -43.55 -22.68
N LEU A 70 5.02 -43.04 -21.74
CA LEU A 70 5.12 -41.61 -21.48
C LEU A 70 5.67 -40.85 -22.68
N VAL A 71 6.57 -41.48 -23.44
CA VAL A 71 7.04 -40.97 -24.74
C VAL A 71 5.88 -40.84 -25.72
N ASP A 72 5.04 -41.87 -25.88
CA ASP A 72 3.87 -41.79 -26.76
C ASP A 72 2.90 -40.67 -26.32
N LEU A 73 2.75 -40.46 -25.00
CA LEU A 73 1.88 -39.41 -24.43
C LEU A 73 2.35 -37.98 -24.65
N THR A 74 3.61 -37.78 -25.06
CA THR A 74 4.06 -36.45 -25.52
C THR A 74 3.36 -36.00 -26.81
N THR A 75 2.74 -36.92 -27.56
CA THR A 75 1.99 -36.62 -28.78
C THR A 75 0.47 -36.61 -28.59
N HIS A 76 0.01 -36.70 -27.34
CA HIS A 76 -1.41 -36.77 -27.02
C HIS A 76 -2.18 -35.52 -27.47
N ASN A 77 -3.46 -35.66 -27.82
CA ASN A 77 -4.28 -34.53 -28.29
C ASN A 77 -4.49 -33.45 -27.21
N LEU A 78 -4.40 -33.82 -25.93
CA LEU A 78 -4.55 -32.92 -24.79
C LEU A 78 -3.22 -32.26 -24.40
N VAL A 79 -3.21 -30.93 -24.29
CA VAL A 79 -2.06 -30.12 -23.86
C VAL A 79 -1.58 -30.49 -22.45
N SER A 80 -2.51 -30.67 -21.50
CA SER A 80 -2.21 -31.04 -20.11
C SER A 80 -1.49 -32.38 -20.00
N VAL A 81 -1.88 -33.38 -20.82
CA VAL A 81 -1.22 -34.70 -20.88
C VAL A 81 0.20 -34.58 -21.42
N ARG A 82 0.40 -33.75 -22.46
CA ARG A 82 1.72 -33.51 -23.04
C ARG A 82 2.66 -32.85 -22.04
N ILE A 83 2.18 -31.84 -21.31
CA ILE A 83 2.94 -31.15 -20.25
C ILE A 83 3.32 -32.14 -19.14
N ALA A 84 2.34 -32.89 -18.62
CA ALA A 84 2.58 -33.80 -17.52
C ALA A 84 3.49 -34.98 -17.90
N ALA A 85 3.32 -35.55 -19.10
CA ALA A 85 4.23 -36.56 -19.63
C ALA A 85 5.65 -36.01 -19.79
N SER A 86 5.80 -34.76 -20.27
CA SER A 86 7.12 -34.12 -20.40
C SER A 86 7.82 -33.95 -19.06
N GLN A 87 7.07 -33.50 -18.04
CA GLN A 87 7.60 -33.34 -16.68
C GLN A 87 7.98 -34.68 -16.03
N ALA A 88 7.18 -35.72 -16.26
CA ALA A 88 7.46 -37.08 -15.80
C ALA A 88 8.77 -37.61 -16.40
N LEU A 89 8.89 -37.49 -17.72
CA LEU A 89 10.08 -37.90 -18.47
C LEU A 89 11.35 -37.19 -17.98
N ALA A 90 11.25 -35.90 -17.64
CA ALA A 90 12.36 -35.15 -17.04
C ALA A 90 12.76 -35.68 -15.66
N ASN A 91 11.77 -35.97 -14.81
CA ASN A 91 11.98 -36.49 -13.46
C ASN A 91 12.61 -37.90 -13.47
N MET A 92 12.36 -38.68 -14.52
CA MET A 92 12.94 -40.01 -14.71
C MET A 92 14.43 -39.98 -15.06
N GLY A 93 14.93 -38.90 -15.68
CA GLY A 93 16.35 -38.78 -16.03
C GLY A 93 16.82 -39.71 -17.15
N ASP A 94 15.92 -40.32 -17.94
CA ASP A 94 16.26 -41.28 -19.00
C ASP A 94 16.54 -40.58 -20.34
N GLU A 95 17.66 -40.92 -20.98
CA GLU A 95 18.08 -40.28 -22.24
C GLU A 95 17.12 -40.56 -23.41
N ARG A 96 16.37 -41.66 -23.37
CA ARG A 96 15.37 -41.98 -24.41
C ARG A 96 14.24 -40.95 -24.47
N ALA A 97 13.99 -40.21 -23.38
CA ALA A 97 13.01 -39.11 -23.33
C ALA A 97 13.42 -37.88 -24.14
N ILE A 98 14.70 -37.73 -24.45
CA ILE A 98 15.23 -36.49 -25.03
C ILE A 98 14.68 -36.27 -26.43
N THR A 99 14.68 -37.30 -27.30
CA THR A 99 14.22 -37.14 -28.69
C THR A 99 12.77 -36.65 -28.77
N PRO A 100 11.81 -37.25 -28.02
CA PRO A 100 10.42 -36.79 -27.95
C PRO A 100 10.28 -35.36 -27.39
N LEU A 101 11.00 -35.03 -26.30
CA LEU A 101 10.95 -33.69 -25.72
C LEU A 101 11.48 -32.62 -26.68
N ILE A 102 12.48 -32.92 -27.50
CA ILE A 102 12.94 -31.98 -28.52
C ILE A 102 11.86 -31.71 -29.58
N VAL A 103 11.03 -32.70 -29.94
CA VAL A 103 9.93 -32.48 -30.88
C VAL A 103 8.92 -31.47 -30.32
N LEU A 104 8.73 -31.43 -28.99
CA LEU A 104 7.81 -30.50 -28.33
C LEU A 104 8.27 -29.05 -28.33
N LEU A 105 9.56 -28.77 -28.56
CA LEU A 105 10.06 -27.41 -28.72
C LEU A 105 9.45 -26.70 -29.95
N GLU A 106 8.98 -27.47 -30.94
CA GLU A 106 8.32 -26.97 -32.14
C GLU A 106 6.80 -26.80 -31.98
N SER A 107 6.26 -27.03 -30.77
CA SER A 107 4.85 -26.83 -30.48
C SER A 107 4.44 -25.37 -30.66
N ASN A 108 3.29 -25.10 -31.28
CA ASN A 108 2.72 -23.74 -31.35
C ASN A 108 2.26 -23.22 -29.97
N ASP A 109 2.01 -24.13 -29.04
CA ASP A 109 1.63 -23.82 -27.65
C ASP A 109 2.86 -23.45 -26.80
N TRP A 110 2.83 -22.25 -26.18
CA TRP A 110 3.95 -21.71 -25.42
C TRP A 110 4.23 -22.46 -24.11
N GLN A 111 3.19 -22.99 -23.45
CA GLN A 111 3.34 -23.73 -22.20
C GLN A 111 4.10 -25.03 -22.46
N ILE A 112 3.74 -25.74 -23.53
CA ILE A 112 4.44 -26.97 -23.92
C ILE A 112 5.89 -26.70 -24.29
N ARG A 113 6.17 -25.61 -25.02
CA ARG A 113 7.55 -25.23 -25.33
C ARG A 113 8.35 -24.97 -24.06
N ASN A 114 7.82 -24.19 -23.13
CA ASN A 114 8.51 -23.88 -21.87
C ASN A 114 8.73 -25.14 -21.01
N THR A 115 7.70 -25.99 -20.85
CA THR A 115 7.83 -27.26 -20.12
C THR A 115 8.86 -28.18 -20.77
N ALA A 116 8.91 -28.25 -22.11
CA ALA A 116 9.92 -29.04 -22.81
C ALA A 116 11.34 -28.46 -22.60
N GLN A 117 11.50 -27.14 -22.58
CA GLN A 117 12.78 -26.47 -22.29
C GLN A 117 13.27 -26.80 -20.86
N GLU A 118 12.43 -26.64 -19.86
CA GLU A 118 12.77 -26.96 -18.47
C GLU A 118 13.06 -28.47 -18.28
N SER A 119 12.26 -29.32 -18.91
CA SER A 119 12.40 -30.78 -18.87
C SER A 119 13.71 -31.25 -19.47
N LEU A 120 14.08 -30.73 -20.63
CA LEU A 120 15.37 -31.00 -21.27
C LEU A 120 16.55 -30.43 -20.46
N GLY A 121 16.37 -29.27 -19.82
CA GLY A 121 17.37 -28.69 -18.90
C GLY A 121 17.70 -29.60 -17.73
N LYS A 122 16.68 -30.25 -17.13
CA LYS A 122 16.84 -31.25 -16.06
C LYS A 122 17.57 -32.53 -16.52
N LEU A 123 17.45 -32.91 -17.80
CA LEU A 123 18.14 -34.06 -18.37
C LEU A 123 19.64 -33.82 -18.65
N GLY A 124 20.11 -32.56 -18.55
CA GLY A 124 21.53 -32.24 -18.49
C GLY A 124 22.32 -32.52 -19.78
N LEU A 125 23.56 -33.00 -19.64
CA LEU A 125 24.50 -33.17 -20.76
C LEU A 125 23.94 -33.99 -21.96
N PRO A 126 23.29 -35.15 -21.76
CA PRO A 126 22.73 -35.93 -22.87
C PRO A 126 21.74 -35.12 -23.72
N ALA A 127 20.90 -34.29 -23.09
CA ALA A 127 19.93 -33.46 -23.79
C ALA A 127 20.62 -32.38 -24.63
N ILE A 128 21.68 -31.76 -24.09
CA ILE A 128 22.51 -30.79 -24.82
C ILE A 128 23.13 -31.44 -26.07
N MET A 129 23.71 -32.63 -25.94
CA MET A 129 24.38 -33.31 -27.05
C MET A 129 23.43 -33.53 -28.24
N LEU A 130 22.20 -33.98 -27.96
CA LEU A 130 21.21 -34.22 -29.00
C LEU A 130 20.61 -32.92 -29.56
N LEU A 131 20.36 -31.92 -28.71
CA LEU A 131 19.94 -30.58 -29.16
C LEU A 131 20.96 -29.97 -30.12
N MET A 132 22.25 -30.10 -29.83
CA MET A 132 23.33 -29.62 -30.70
C MET A 132 23.38 -30.30 -32.07
N GLU A 133 23.05 -31.60 -32.14
CA GLU A 133 22.95 -32.31 -33.42
C GLU A 133 21.81 -31.72 -34.26
N LYS A 134 20.63 -31.56 -33.65
CA LYS A 134 19.43 -31.06 -34.32
C LYS A 134 19.47 -29.57 -34.68
N LEU A 135 20.19 -28.75 -33.91
CA LEU A 135 20.35 -27.33 -34.17
C LEU A 135 21.01 -27.05 -35.55
N LYS A 136 21.80 -27.98 -36.09
CA LYS A 136 22.52 -27.78 -37.36
C LYS A 136 21.62 -27.71 -38.59
N ASP A 137 20.44 -28.33 -38.54
CA ASP A 137 19.54 -28.50 -39.69
C ASP A 137 18.32 -27.56 -39.66
N LYS A 138 18.23 -26.67 -38.66
CA LYS A 138 17.08 -25.80 -38.41
C LYS A 138 17.30 -24.34 -38.85
N ASN A 139 16.22 -23.62 -39.10
CA ASN A 139 16.25 -22.19 -39.38
C ASN A 139 16.55 -21.36 -38.10
N GLU A 140 17.01 -20.12 -38.28
CA GLU A 140 17.51 -19.26 -37.20
C GLU A 140 16.49 -19.00 -36.08
N GLU A 141 15.20 -18.89 -36.41
CA GLU A 141 14.11 -18.70 -35.44
C GLU A 141 13.93 -19.91 -34.52
N THR A 142 13.95 -21.12 -35.09
CA THR A 142 13.79 -22.35 -34.31
C THR A 142 15.06 -22.66 -33.50
N GLN A 143 16.22 -22.29 -34.02
CA GLN A 143 17.48 -22.37 -33.27
C GLN A 143 17.50 -21.46 -32.04
N ASN A 144 16.87 -20.28 -32.11
CA ASN A 144 16.78 -19.38 -30.96
C ASN A 144 15.90 -19.97 -29.84
N ASN A 145 14.77 -20.59 -30.18
CA ASN A 145 13.89 -21.24 -29.20
C ASN A 145 14.56 -22.45 -28.53
N ASP A 146 15.28 -23.25 -29.31
CA ASP A 146 16.03 -24.42 -28.82
C ASP A 146 17.27 -24.01 -27.99
N ALA A 147 17.85 -22.84 -28.27
CA ALA A 147 18.98 -22.31 -27.51
C ALA A 147 18.60 -21.96 -26.06
N TYR A 148 17.41 -21.43 -25.82
CA TYR A 148 16.95 -21.09 -24.46
C TYR A 148 16.93 -22.30 -23.52
N THR A 149 16.71 -23.51 -24.03
CA THR A 149 16.79 -24.77 -23.28
C THR A 149 18.14 -24.94 -22.56
N LEU A 150 19.24 -24.50 -23.20
CA LEU A 150 20.58 -24.63 -22.64
C LEU A 150 20.74 -23.82 -21.34
N ALA A 151 20.02 -22.71 -21.19
CA ALA A 151 20.12 -21.83 -20.02
C ALA A 151 19.56 -22.47 -18.72
N TYR A 152 18.67 -23.45 -18.86
CA TYR A 152 18.07 -24.19 -17.75
C TYR A 152 18.91 -25.40 -17.31
N VAL A 153 20.03 -25.67 -17.98
CA VAL A 153 20.92 -26.76 -17.63
C VAL A 153 21.67 -26.41 -16.34
N ASN A 154 21.57 -27.32 -15.37
CA ASN A 154 22.30 -27.24 -14.10
C ASN A 154 23.07 -28.54 -13.81
N ASP A 155 23.83 -29.03 -14.79
CA ASP A 155 24.60 -30.28 -14.72
C ASP A 155 26.12 -30.01 -14.81
N LEU A 156 26.86 -30.38 -13.76
CA LEU A 156 28.32 -30.22 -13.69
C LEU A 156 29.07 -30.98 -14.80
N LYS A 157 28.51 -32.08 -15.32
CA LYS A 157 29.09 -32.81 -16.45
C LYS A 157 28.98 -32.05 -17.76
N ALA A 158 28.00 -31.15 -17.87
CA ALA A 158 27.79 -30.35 -19.05
C ALA A 158 28.80 -29.21 -19.21
N VAL A 159 29.59 -28.89 -18.17
CA VAL A 159 30.51 -27.75 -18.17
C VAL A 159 31.43 -27.73 -19.39
N GLU A 160 32.09 -28.84 -19.73
CA GLU A 160 33.02 -28.87 -20.89
C GLU A 160 32.30 -28.62 -22.23
N VAL A 161 31.09 -29.16 -22.38
CA VAL A 161 30.30 -28.97 -23.60
C VAL A 161 29.73 -27.56 -23.67
N LEU A 162 29.23 -27.02 -22.57
CA LEU A 162 28.75 -25.65 -22.47
C LEU A 162 29.89 -24.65 -22.73
N ILE A 163 31.11 -24.96 -22.28
CA ILE A 163 32.32 -24.19 -22.63
C ILE A 163 32.55 -24.18 -24.14
N GLU A 164 32.45 -25.32 -24.82
CA GLU A 164 32.56 -25.33 -26.29
C GLU A 164 31.40 -24.58 -26.97
N LEU A 165 30.20 -24.62 -26.40
CA LEU A 165 29.04 -23.87 -26.88
C LEU A 165 29.18 -22.34 -26.73
N THR A 166 30.06 -21.86 -25.85
CA THR A 166 30.42 -20.43 -25.83
C THR A 166 31.10 -19.96 -27.12
N LYS A 167 31.53 -20.87 -28.01
CA LYS A 167 32.15 -20.52 -29.30
C LYS A 167 31.21 -20.80 -30.49
N TYR A 168 29.95 -21.14 -30.22
CA TYR A 168 29.00 -21.51 -31.26
C TYR A 168 28.68 -20.33 -32.19
N ASN A 169 28.37 -20.59 -33.47
CA ASN A 169 28.16 -19.51 -34.44
C ASN A 169 26.93 -18.64 -34.11
N LEU A 170 25.90 -19.26 -33.55
CA LEU A 170 24.66 -18.56 -33.18
C LEU A 170 24.78 -17.90 -31.80
N ALA A 171 24.40 -16.63 -31.73
CA ALA A 171 24.51 -15.82 -30.52
C ALA A 171 23.60 -16.31 -29.38
N SER A 172 22.37 -16.71 -29.68
CA SER A 172 21.43 -17.25 -28.66
C SER A 172 22.00 -18.48 -27.96
N VAL A 173 22.71 -19.36 -28.68
CA VAL A 173 23.37 -20.54 -28.11
C VAL A 173 24.53 -20.14 -27.20
N ARG A 174 25.39 -19.22 -27.63
CA ARG A 174 26.49 -18.72 -26.77
C ARG A 174 25.95 -18.05 -25.50
N SER A 175 24.84 -17.31 -25.63
CA SER A 175 24.17 -16.60 -24.56
C SER A 175 23.57 -17.55 -23.53
N ALA A 176 22.86 -18.57 -24.00
CA ALA A 176 22.27 -19.57 -23.14
C ALA A 176 23.34 -20.45 -22.46
N ALA A 177 24.39 -20.84 -23.19
CA ALA A 177 25.52 -21.56 -22.61
C ALA A 177 26.23 -20.74 -21.52
N SER A 178 26.39 -19.43 -21.74
CA SER A 178 26.93 -18.53 -20.73
C SER A 178 26.09 -18.53 -19.45
N LYS A 179 24.78 -18.36 -19.56
CA LYS A 179 23.86 -18.34 -18.41
C LYS A 179 23.87 -19.67 -17.63
N ALA A 180 23.89 -20.79 -18.35
CA ALA A 180 23.97 -22.13 -17.77
C ALA A 180 25.25 -22.31 -16.94
N LEU A 181 26.41 -21.91 -17.49
CA LEU A 181 27.69 -22.00 -16.80
C LEU A 181 27.72 -21.17 -15.50
N GLY A 182 27.07 -20.01 -15.47
CA GLY A 182 26.91 -19.20 -14.27
C GLY A 182 26.03 -19.86 -13.21
N ASN A 183 24.93 -20.50 -13.62
CA ASN A 183 24.04 -21.24 -12.71
C ASN A 183 24.73 -22.48 -12.12
N ILE A 184 25.59 -23.15 -12.89
CA ILE A 184 26.36 -24.31 -12.42
C ILE A 184 27.46 -23.90 -11.42
N GLY A 185 28.07 -22.72 -11.59
CA GLY A 185 29.04 -22.20 -10.65
C GLY A 185 30.42 -22.87 -10.68
N ASP A 186 30.78 -23.59 -11.75
CA ASP A 186 32.10 -24.24 -11.87
C ASP A 186 33.18 -23.25 -12.36
N LYS A 187 34.29 -23.16 -11.62
CA LYS A 187 35.43 -22.28 -11.92
C LYS A 187 36.09 -22.51 -13.28
N ARG A 188 35.98 -23.70 -13.88
CA ARG A 188 36.47 -23.99 -15.25
C ARG A 188 35.81 -23.09 -16.28
N ALA A 189 34.59 -22.63 -16.01
CA ALA A 189 33.85 -21.72 -16.87
C ALA A 189 34.42 -20.30 -16.90
N ILE A 190 35.24 -19.90 -15.91
CA ILE A 190 35.68 -18.51 -15.76
C ILE A 190 36.42 -18.03 -17.01
N GLN A 191 37.42 -18.77 -17.49
CA GLN A 191 38.22 -18.34 -18.63
C GLN A 191 37.41 -18.28 -19.95
N PRO A 192 36.54 -19.26 -20.27
CA PRO A 192 35.59 -19.18 -21.37
C PRO A 192 34.61 -18.01 -21.26
N LEU A 193 34.00 -17.79 -20.10
CA LEU A 193 33.10 -16.67 -19.85
C LEU A 193 33.84 -15.32 -20.00
N ILE A 194 35.10 -15.25 -19.59
CA ILE A 194 35.95 -14.08 -19.82
C ILE A 194 36.20 -13.84 -21.32
N ALA A 195 36.32 -14.89 -22.12
CA ALA A 195 36.44 -14.74 -23.57
C ALA A 195 35.13 -14.19 -24.19
N LEU A 196 33.97 -14.59 -23.66
CA LEU A 196 32.66 -14.07 -24.10
C LEU A 196 32.43 -12.59 -23.79
N LEU A 197 33.22 -11.99 -22.90
CA LEU A 197 33.23 -10.53 -22.77
C LEU A 197 33.70 -9.83 -24.04
N ALA A 198 34.28 -10.52 -25.02
CA ALA A 198 34.61 -9.94 -26.33
C ALA A 198 33.51 -10.17 -27.38
N ASP A 199 32.39 -10.83 -27.03
CA ASP A 199 31.36 -11.17 -28.00
C ASP A 199 30.67 -9.94 -28.61
N ALA A 200 30.21 -10.07 -29.85
CA ALA A 200 29.49 -9.00 -30.54
C ALA A 200 28.04 -8.88 -30.06
N ASP A 201 27.43 -10.00 -29.65
CA ASP A 201 26.04 -10.06 -29.23
C ASP A 201 25.87 -9.66 -27.76
N TRP A 202 24.84 -8.85 -27.49
CA TRP A 202 24.62 -8.24 -26.19
C TRP A 202 24.07 -9.18 -25.12
N GLN A 203 23.26 -10.17 -25.52
CA GLN A 203 22.77 -11.17 -24.59
C GLN A 203 23.93 -12.08 -24.16
N VAL A 204 24.85 -12.38 -25.08
CA VAL A 204 26.04 -13.21 -24.80
C VAL A 204 26.94 -12.57 -23.76
N TYR A 205 27.42 -11.34 -24.01
CA TYR A 205 28.33 -10.72 -23.04
C TYR A 205 27.60 -10.32 -21.74
N GLY A 206 26.31 -10.01 -21.79
CA GLY A 206 25.49 -9.70 -20.62
C GLY A 206 25.36 -10.90 -19.67
N ASN A 207 25.01 -12.07 -20.23
CA ASN A 207 24.97 -13.31 -19.45
C ASN A 207 26.36 -13.72 -18.94
N ALA A 208 27.44 -13.42 -19.67
CA ALA A 208 28.80 -13.68 -19.21
C ALA A 208 29.16 -12.82 -17.99
N GLN A 209 28.75 -11.55 -17.97
CA GLN A 209 28.95 -10.65 -16.84
C GLN A 209 28.17 -11.08 -15.60
N GLU A 210 26.91 -11.49 -15.75
CA GLU A 210 26.08 -12.00 -14.65
C GLU A 210 26.69 -13.30 -14.09
N SER A 211 27.10 -14.21 -14.98
CA SER A 211 27.66 -15.51 -14.62
C SER A 211 29.00 -15.40 -13.90
N LEU A 212 29.87 -14.49 -14.34
CA LEU A 212 31.13 -14.19 -13.65
C LEU A 212 30.89 -13.52 -12.28
N GLY A 213 29.83 -12.72 -12.15
CA GLY A 213 29.35 -12.19 -10.87
C GLY A 213 28.98 -13.30 -9.89
N LYS A 214 28.15 -14.26 -10.33
CA LYS A 214 27.75 -15.45 -9.56
C LYS A 214 28.95 -16.32 -9.14
N LEU A 215 29.95 -16.45 -10.01
CA LEU A 215 31.17 -17.22 -9.73
C LEU A 215 32.09 -16.54 -8.70
N GLY A 216 31.99 -15.22 -8.52
CA GLY A 216 32.60 -14.48 -7.42
C GLY A 216 34.13 -14.36 -7.48
N GLU A 217 34.77 -14.42 -6.30
CA GLU A 217 36.21 -14.12 -6.08
C GLU A 217 37.18 -14.74 -7.10
N PRO A 218 37.06 -16.02 -7.50
CA PRO A 218 38.03 -16.66 -8.40
C PRO A 218 38.14 -16.00 -9.78
N ALA A 219 37.14 -15.23 -10.21
CA ALA A 219 37.17 -14.52 -11.48
C ALA A 219 37.95 -13.19 -11.42
N ILE A 220 38.23 -12.66 -10.22
CA ILE A 220 38.76 -11.30 -10.03
C ILE A 220 40.10 -11.13 -10.74
N GLU A 221 41.09 -11.99 -10.51
CA GLU A 221 42.45 -11.82 -11.09
C GLU A 221 42.43 -11.76 -12.62
N LEU A 222 41.67 -12.64 -13.26
CA LEU A 222 41.56 -12.68 -14.71
C LEU A 222 40.77 -11.48 -15.27
N LEU A 223 39.77 -11.00 -14.54
CA LEU A 223 39.04 -9.78 -14.90
C LEU A 223 39.91 -8.52 -14.73
N LEU A 224 40.79 -8.47 -13.73
CA LEU A 224 41.77 -7.39 -13.55
C LEU A 224 42.77 -7.33 -14.72
N VAL A 225 43.16 -8.48 -15.28
CA VAL A 225 43.93 -8.51 -16.54
C VAL A 225 43.11 -7.94 -17.70
N LYS A 226 41.80 -8.23 -17.77
CA LYS A 226 40.92 -7.70 -18.81
C LYS A 226 40.59 -6.22 -18.70
N LEU A 227 40.72 -5.61 -17.52
CA LEU A 227 40.74 -4.15 -17.38
C LEU A 227 41.94 -3.49 -18.06
N GLN A 228 42.95 -4.26 -18.48
CA GLN A 228 44.13 -3.79 -19.20
C GLN A 228 44.12 -4.17 -20.69
N ASP A 229 43.00 -4.72 -21.18
CA ASP A 229 42.85 -5.05 -22.60
C ASP A 229 42.91 -3.77 -23.46
N LYS A 230 43.35 -3.89 -24.71
CA LYS A 230 43.44 -2.74 -25.63
C LYS A 230 42.06 -2.29 -26.09
N ASP A 231 41.12 -3.23 -26.21
CA ASP A 231 39.75 -2.93 -26.60
C ASP A 231 38.97 -2.33 -25.41
N GLU A 232 38.42 -1.13 -25.62
CA GLU A 232 37.62 -0.42 -24.64
C GLU A 232 36.36 -1.18 -24.23
N LYS A 233 35.70 -1.88 -25.17
CA LYS A 233 34.48 -2.65 -24.88
C LYS A 233 34.78 -3.80 -23.93
N ILE A 234 35.93 -4.48 -24.12
CA ILE A 234 36.35 -5.57 -23.25
C ILE A 234 36.66 -5.05 -21.84
N ARG A 235 37.37 -3.92 -21.73
CA ARG A 235 37.63 -3.28 -20.43
C ARG A 235 36.34 -2.90 -19.69
N GLN A 236 35.39 -2.27 -20.37
CA GLN A 236 34.10 -1.91 -19.78
C GLN A 236 33.32 -3.14 -19.33
N ARG A 237 33.31 -4.20 -20.15
CA ARG A 237 32.58 -5.42 -19.82
C ARG A 237 33.19 -6.16 -18.62
N ALA A 238 34.52 -6.18 -18.52
CA ALA A 238 35.22 -6.71 -17.35
C ALA A 238 34.97 -5.88 -16.08
N ALA A 239 34.85 -4.55 -16.22
CA ALA A 239 34.48 -3.68 -15.10
C ALA A 239 33.07 -3.97 -14.56
N THR A 240 32.08 -4.20 -15.43
CA THR A 240 30.73 -4.61 -15.00
C THR A 240 30.73 -5.99 -14.34
N ALA A 241 31.50 -6.95 -14.85
CA ALA A 241 31.61 -8.28 -14.22
C ALA A 241 32.19 -8.18 -12.80
N LEU A 242 33.25 -7.38 -12.61
CA LEU A 242 33.82 -7.10 -11.28
C LEU A 242 32.84 -6.36 -10.36
N ALA A 243 31.98 -5.50 -10.91
CA ALA A 243 30.92 -4.85 -10.15
C ALA A 243 29.87 -5.84 -9.63
N ASN A 244 29.46 -6.81 -10.47
CA ASN A 244 28.52 -7.86 -10.09
C ASN A 244 29.08 -8.81 -9.01
N ILE A 245 30.41 -8.94 -8.89
CA ILE A 245 31.06 -9.71 -7.82
C ILE A 245 30.92 -9.00 -6.46
N GLY A 246 30.79 -7.67 -6.44
CA GLY A 246 30.54 -6.90 -5.22
C GLY A 246 31.79 -6.53 -4.42
N GLU A 247 31.63 -6.30 -3.12
CA GLU A 247 32.62 -5.63 -2.25
C GLU A 247 34.01 -6.29 -2.25
N ILE A 248 34.08 -7.62 -2.35
CA ILE A 248 35.36 -8.36 -2.31
C ILE A 248 36.33 -7.94 -3.44
N ALA A 249 35.81 -7.37 -4.54
CA ALA A 249 36.62 -6.87 -5.65
C ALA A 249 37.24 -5.49 -5.38
N VAL A 250 36.78 -4.74 -4.37
CA VAL A 250 37.19 -3.35 -4.10
C VAL A 250 38.68 -3.25 -3.80
N THR A 251 39.21 -4.08 -2.92
CA THR A 251 40.63 -4.04 -2.53
C THR A 251 41.56 -4.39 -3.71
N PRO A 252 41.35 -5.50 -4.45
CA PRO A 252 42.15 -5.80 -5.65
C PRO A 252 42.06 -4.72 -6.74
N LEU A 253 40.87 -4.15 -6.97
CA LEU A 253 40.67 -3.04 -7.92
C LEU A 253 41.52 -1.82 -7.54
N SER A 254 41.55 -1.46 -6.26
CA SER A 254 42.26 -0.27 -5.78
C SER A 254 43.76 -0.26 -6.09
N GLN A 255 44.39 -1.45 -6.19
CA GLN A 255 45.81 -1.57 -6.50
C GLN A 255 46.14 -1.11 -7.93
N LEU A 256 45.21 -1.29 -8.87
CA LEU A 256 45.38 -0.88 -10.27
C LEU A 256 45.17 0.62 -10.50
N LEU A 257 44.73 1.38 -9.48
CA LEU A 257 44.69 2.85 -9.54
C LEU A 257 46.09 3.48 -9.64
N GLN A 258 47.17 2.72 -9.41
CA GLN A 258 48.55 3.18 -9.59
C GLN A 258 49.11 2.92 -11.01
N SER A 259 48.32 2.31 -11.90
CA SER A 259 48.77 2.05 -13.28
C SER A 259 49.16 3.34 -13.98
N SER A 260 50.26 3.32 -14.75
CA SER A 260 50.64 4.46 -15.59
C SER A 260 49.64 4.72 -16.71
N ASP A 261 48.93 3.69 -17.15
CA ASP A 261 47.90 3.80 -18.19
C ASP A 261 46.59 4.34 -17.60
N TRP A 262 46.16 5.51 -18.09
CA TRP A 262 44.95 6.17 -17.63
C TRP A 262 43.68 5.42 -18.03
N GLN A 263 43.69 4.63 -19.13
CA GLN A 263 42.53 3.85 -19.57
C GLN A 263 42.24 2.70 -18.61
N VAL A 264 43.31 2.13 -18.03
CA VAL A 264 43.21 1.11 -16.98
C VAL A 264 42.62 1.73 -15.71
N ARG A 265 43.16 2.87 -15.27
CA ARG A 265 42.65 3.58 -14.08
C ARG A 265 41.17 3.97 -14.25
N GLU A 266 40.76 4.43 -15.43
CA GLU A 266 39.36 4.73 -15.74
C GLU A 266 38.47 3.49 -15.61
N SER A 267 38.93 2.34 -16.13
CA SER A 267 38.14 1.10 -16.11
C SER A 267 37.97 0.56 -14.68
N VAL A 268 39.01 0.68 -13.85
CA VAL A 268 38.98 0.36 -12.41
C VAL A 268 37.94 1.24 -11.68
N VAL A 269 37.94 2.53 -11.98
CA VAL A 269 37.01 3.50 -11.39
C VAL A 269 35.56 3.19 -11.76
N ILE A 270 35.29 2.79 -13.01
CA ILE A 270 33.95 2.37 -13.45
C ILE A 270 33.50 1.11 -12.69
N ALA A 271 34.40 0.14 -12.52
CA ALA A 271 34.10 -1.09 -11.77
C ALA A 271 33.72 -0.78 -10.32
N LEU A 272 34.53 0.04 -9.62
CA LEU A 272 34.26 0.48 -8.24
C LEU A 272 32.90 1.19 -8.12
N GLY A 273 32.52 2.02 -9.10
CA GLY A 273 31.22 2.68 -9.13
C GLY A 273 30.03 1.73 -9.29
N GLY A 274 30.23 0.61 -10.00
CA GLY A 274 29.19 -0.40 -10.20
C GLY A 274 28.93 -1.27 -8.96
N ILE A 275 29.90 -1.39 -8.05
CA ILE A 275 29.78 -2.18 -6.81
C ILE A 275 28.75 -1.57 -5.84
N LYS A 276 28.53 -0.24 -5.90
CA LYS A 276 27.54 0.48 -5.08
C LYS A 276 27.69 0.25 -3.56
N HIS A 277 28.93 0.22 -3.08
CA HIS A 277 29.25 0.03 -1.67
C HIS A 277 30.12 1.17 -1.11
N ASP A 278 30.01 1.42 0.20
CA ASP A 278 30.67 2.52 0.91
C ASP A 278 32.21 2.45 0.83
N SER A 279 32.76 1.24 0.93
CA SER A 279 34.21 1.00 0.77
C SER A 279 34.74 1.42 -0.61
N ALA A 280 33.93 1.26 -1.66
CA ALA A 280 34.28 1.73 -3.01
C ALA A 280 34.20 3.25 -3.12
N ALA A 281 33.19 3.88 -2.50
CA ALA A 281 33.05 5.34 -2.47
C ALA A 281 34.27 6.01 -1.84
N GLN A 282 34.73 5.50 -0.69
CA GLN A 282 35.90 6.05 0.02
C GLN A 282 37.18 6.03 -0.82
N ILE A 283 37.40 4.97 -1.60
CA ILE A 283 38.55 4.86 -2.50
C ILE A 283 38.41 5.84 -3.67
N LEU A 284 37.21 5.96 -4.24
CA LEU A 284 36.94 6.85 -5.36
C LEU A 284 37.16 8.34 -5.02
N LEU A 285 36.98 8.75 -3.76
CA LEU A 285 37.31 10.10 -3.31
C LEU A 285 38.78 10.47 -3.53
N GLY A 286 39.70 9.50 -3.40
CA GLY A 286 41.13 9.71 -3.66
C GLY A 286 41.44 9.92 -5.15
N VAL A 287 40.61 9.35 -6.03
CA VAL A 287 40.80 9.37 -7.50
C VAL A 287 40.29 10.66 -8.15
N LEU A 288 39.49 11.43 -7.42
CA LEU A 288 39.00 12.74 -7.81
C LEU A 288 40.10 13.75 -8.21
N ASN A 289 41.34 13.53 -7.75
CA ASN A 289 42.51 14.34 -8.08
C ASN A 289 43.47 13.67 -9.10
N ASP A 290 43.04 12.63 -9.81
CA ASP A 290 43.90 11.94 -10.80
C ASP A 290 44.46 12.90 -11.85
N THR A 291 45.68 12.64 -12.33
CA THR A 291 46.34 13.47 -13.34
C THR A 291 45.55 13.53 -14.66
N ASN A 292 44.89 12.43 -15.03
CA ASN A 292 44.12 12.32 -16.26
C ASN A 292 42.67 12.74 -16.06
N TYR A 293 42.18 13.64 -16.93
CA TYR A 293 40.85 14.21 -16.79
C TYR A 293 39.71 13.19 -17.00
N LYS A 294 39.90 12.16 -17.83
CA LYS A 294 38.88 11.12 -18.06
C LYS A 294 38.70 10.24 -16.83
N VAL A 295 39.79 9.91 -16.15
CA VAL A 295 39.77 9.16 -14.88
C VAL A 295 39.04 9.95 -13.79
N ARG A 296 39.30 11.27 -13.69
CA ARG A 296 38.54 12.14 -12.77
C ARG A 296 37.04 12.16 -13.10
N LEU A 297 36.67 12.28 -14.37
CA LEU A 297 35.27 12.27 -14.80
C LEU A 297 34.59 10.94 -14.52
N ALA A 298 35.29 9.82 -14.73
CA ALA A 298 34.79 8.51 -14.38
C ALA A 298 34.56 8.40 -12.87
N ALA A 299 35.45 8.94 -12.03
CA ALA A 299 35.31 8.87 -10.58
C ALA A 299 34.08 9.64 -10.10
N ILE A 300 33.82 10.81 -10.69
CA ILE A 300 32.61 11.61 -10.44
C ILE A 300 31.34 10.83 -10.83
N LYS A 301 31.30 10.22 -12.02
CA LYS A 301 30.16 9.40 -12.46
C LYS A 301 29.97 8.16 -11.58
N SER A 302 31.05 7.54 -11.16
CA SER A 302 31.02 6.36 -10.29
C SER A 302 30.47 6.70 -8.91
N LEU A 303 30.93 7.79 -8.27
CA LEU A 303 30.33 8.29 -7.02
C LEU A 303 28.83 8.63 -7.21
N GLY A 304 28.49 9.23 -8.34
CA GLY A 304 27.11 9.49 -8.77
C GLY A 304 26.25 8.25 -8.98
N ARG A 305 26.83 7.06 -9.14
CA ARG A 305 26.10 5.79 -9.22
C ARG A 305 25.96 5.09 -7.87
N ILE A 306 26.92 5.29 -6.97
CA ILE A 306 26.91 4.71 -5.62
C ILE A 306 25.88 5.43 -4.75
N GLY A 307 25.89 6.77 -4.73
CA GLY A 307 24.81 7.57 -4.17
C GLY A 307 24.65 7.59 -2.64
N ASN A 308 25.58 6.99 -1.91
CA ASN A 308 25.65 7.07 -0.44
C ASN A 308 26.14 8.45 0.03
N GLU A 309 26.05 8.70 1.33
CA GLU A 309 26.42 9.97 1.96
C GLU A 309 27.87 10.38 1.62
N THR A 310 28.84 9.46 1.73
CA THR A 310 30.25 9.68 1.38
C THR A 310 30.44 10.11 -0.08
N SER A 311 29.66 9.56 -1.00
CA SER A 311 29.71 9.91 -2.43
C SER A 311 29.15 11.30 -2.67
N VAL A 312 28.04 11.64 -2.00
CA VAL A 312 27.42 12.96 -2.08
C VAL A 312 28.36 14.04 -1.56
N GLU A 313 29.00 13.83 -0.41
CA GLU A 313 29.99 14.75 0.15
C GLU A 313 31.20 14.93 -0.78
N GLY A 314 31.68 13.84 -1.39
CA GLY A 314 32.76 13.87 -2.37
C GLY A 314 32.46 14.72 -3.61
N LEU A 315 31.25 14.56 -4.15
CA LEU A 315 30.78 15.30 -5.30
C LEU A 315 30.58 16.79 -4.98
N LEU A 316 30.11 17.12 -3.77
CA LEU A 316 30.04 18.51 -3.28
C LEU A 316 31.41 19.18 -3.18
N ASN A 317 32.41 18.44 -2.70
CA ASN A 317 33.77 18.96 -2.58
C ASN A 317 34.39 19.27 -3.96
N ILE A 318 34.11 18.42 -4.97
CA ILE A 318 34.52 18.66 -6.37
C ILE A 318 33.90 19.95 -6.93
N LEU A 319 32.61 20.16 -6.68
CA LEU A 319 31.88 21.36 -7.13
C LEU A 319 32.54 22.63 -6.61
N THR A 320 33.01 22.62 -5.36
CA THR A 320 33.54 23.80 -4.68
C THR A 320 35.04 24.03 -4.90
N ARG A 321 35.84 22.99 -5.15
CA ARG A 321 37.33 23.09 -5.12
C ARG A 321 38.09 22.75 -6.41
N SER A 322 37.49 22.12 -7.42
CA SER A 322 38.24 21.54 -8.56
C SER A 322 38.22 22.36 -9.87
N LEU A 323 39.02 21.95 -10.87
CA LEU A 323 39.17 22.58 -12.20
C LEU A 323 37.83 22.65 -12.97
N GLU A 324 37.66 23.70 -13.76
CA GLU A 324 36.39 24.08 -14.42
C GLU A 324 35.70 22.94 -15.19
N SER A 325 36.46 22.02 -15.80
CA SER A 325 35.92 20.93 -16.62
C SER A 325 35.20 19.82 -15.84
N THR A 326 35.53 19.58 -14.55
CA THR A 326 34.97 18.47 -13.75
C THR A 326 33.75 18.87 -12.93
N ARG A 327 33.58 20.16 -12.62
CA ARG A 327 32.46 20.68 -11.81
C ARG A 327 31.10 20.44 -12.49
N LYS A 328 31.02 20.64 -13.80
CA LYS A 328 29.77 20.41 -14.56
C LYS A 328 29.28 18.97 -14.44
N THR A 329 30.20 18.00 -14.55
CA THR A 329 29.82 16.59 -14.43
C THR A 329 29.43 16.23 -13.01
N ALA A 330 30.07 16.79 -11.99
CA ALA A 330 29.64 16.56 -10.61
C ALA A 330 28.25 17.14 -10.32
N ALA A 331 27.91 18.29 -10.91
CA ALA A 331 26.57 18.85 -10.86
C ALA A 331 25.55 17.94 -11.54
N ASP A 332 25.84 17.47 -12.77
CA ASP A 332 24.96 16.57 -13.52
C ASP A 332 24.72 15.24 -12.77
N GLU A 333 25.75 14.67 -12.14
CA GLU A 333 25.63 13.37 -11.43
C GLU A 333 24.95 13.50 -10.06
N LEU A 334 25.13 14.60 -9.33
CA LEU A 334 24.38 14.87 -8.09
C LEU A 334 22.87 14.96 -8.34
N LEU A 335 22.44 15.52 -9.47
CA LEU A 335 21.02 15.61 -9.83
C LEU A 335 20.41 14.28 -10.26
N LYS A 336 21.23 13.30 -10.68
CA LYS A 336 20.77 11.95 -11.02
C LYS A 336 20.55 11.08 -9.78
N LEU A 337 21.08 11.47 -8.63
CA LEU A 337 20.94 10.74 -7.37
C LEU A 337 19.62 11.11 -6.69
N HIS A 338 18.68 10.17 -6.60
CA HIS A 338 17.35 10.35 -5.98
C HIS A 338 17.34 10.23 -4.46
N SER A 339 18.48 10.45 -3.78
CA SER A 339 18.59 10.35 -2.33
C SER A 339 18.42 11.71 -1.66
N GLU A 340 17.78 11.73 -0.48
CA GLU A 340 17.56 12.96 0.31
C GLU A 340 18.89 13.72 0.59
N HIS A 341 19.99 12.98 0.75
CA HIS A 341 21.33 13.55 0.91
C HIS A 341 21.81 14.28 -0.35
N ALA A 342 21.61 13.71 -1.54
CA ALA A 342 21.95 14.35 -2.81
C ALA A 342 21.07 15.58 -3.09
N VAL A 343 19.79 15.52 -2.73
CA VAL A 343 18.84 16.65 -2.78
C VAL A 343 19.33 17.80 -1.89
N ASN A 344 19.63 17.51 -0.62
CA ASN A 344 20.14 18.50 0.34
C ASN A 344 21.51 19.06 -0.08
N ALA A 345 22.36 18.23 -0.67
CA ALA A 345 23.64 18.65 -1.25
C ALA A 345 23.46 19.64 -2.40
N VAL A 346 22.56 19.35 -3.35
CA VAL A 346 22.23 20.25 -4.47
C VAL A 346 21.68 21.59 -3.94
N ILE A 347 20.79 21.57 -2.93
CA ILE A 347 20.27 22.77 -2.27
C ILE A 347 21.41 23.57 -1.62
N ASN A 348 22.31 22.91 -0.89
CA ASN A 348 23.45 23.56 -0.24
C ASN A 348 24.47 24.13 -1.25
N ALA A 349 24.68 23.47 -2.39
CA ALA A 349 25.54 23.96 -3.46
C ALA A 349 24.98 25.22 -4.13
N LEU A 350 23.65 25.34 -4.22
CA LEU A 350 22.97 26.53 -4.71
C LEU A 350 23.02 27.68 -3.69
N ARG A 351 23.06 27.38 -2.39
CA ARG A 351 23.34 28.36 -1.31
C ARG A 351 24.80 28.77 -1.21
N HIS A 352 25.71 28.17 -1.98
CA HIS A 352 27.15 28.42 -1.84
C HIS A 352 27.55 29.82 -2.31
N ASN A 353 28.44 30.50 -1.58
CA ASN A 353 28.94 31.86 -1.89
C ASN A 353 29.76 32.00 -3.18
N ASN A 354 29.86 30.96 -4.01
CA ASN A 354 30.63 30.99 -5.26
C ASN A 354 29.66 30.99 -6.45
N PRO A 355 29.47 32.13 -7.14
CA PRO A 355 28.50 32.24 -8.24
C PRO A 355 28.73 31.23 -9.37
N GLN A 356 29.97 30.79 -9.60
CA GLN A 356 30.26 29.78 -10.62
C GLN A 356 29.68 28.40 -10.26
N VAL A 357 29.64 28.05 -8.96
CA VAL A 357 29.06 26.79 -8.49
C VAL A 357 27.54 26.81 -8.65
N GLN A 358 26.92 27.95 -8.32
CA GLN A 358 25.49 28.18 -8.50
C GLN A 358 25.09 28.03 -9.97
N ILE A 359 25.76 28.75 -10.88
CA ILE A 359 25.50 28.73 -12.33
C ILE A 359 25.66 27.32 -12.91
N LEU A 360 26.62 26.52 -12.41
CA LEU A 360 26.83 25.16 -12.90
C LEU A 360 25.71 24.20 -12.49
N ILE A 361 25.23 24.27 -11.25
CA ILE A 361 24.08 23.46 -10.79
C ILE A 361 22.80 23.88 -11.51
N ILE A 362 22.58 25.18 -11.67
CA ILE A 362 21.50 25.75 -12.47
C ILE A 362 21.49 25.17 -13.90
N ASN A 363 22.63 25.25 -14.58
CA ASN A 363 22.75 24.78 -15.97
C ASN A 363 22.56 23.26 -16.06
N ALA A 364 22.98 22.51 -15.04
CA ALA A 364 22.77 21.07 -14.95
C ALA A 364 21.27 20.75 -14.77
N ILE A 365 20.54 21.50 -13.93
CA ILE A 365 19.09 21.37 -13.77
C ILE A 365 18.36 21.72 -15.08
N GLU A 366 18.69 22.83 -15.73
CA GLU A 366 18.12 23.21 -17.03
C GLU A 366 18.38 22.17 -18.12
N LYS A 367 19.60 21.62 -18.16
CA LYS A 367 20.00 20.59 -19.12
C LYS A 367 19.24 19.29 -18.86
N TYR A 368 19.17 18.83 -17.60
CA TYR A 368 18.43 17.62 -17.23
C TYR A 368 16.94 17.75 -17.57
N ALA A 369 16.34 18.91 -17.34
CA ALA A 369 14.97 19.23 -17.76
C ALA A 369 14.77 19.23 -19.28
N ARG A 370 15.78 19.61 -20.08
CA ARG A 370 15.75 19.62 -21.56
C ARG A 370 16.04 18.25 -22.19
N GLU A 371 16.85 17.43 -21.55
CA GLU A 371 17.19 16.07 -22.01
C GLU A 371 16.06 15.06 -21.74
N PHE A 372 15.02 15.43 -20.99
CA PHE A 372 13.75 14.71 -20.91
C PHE A 372 13.02 14.74 -22.27
N ASN A 373 13.46 13.87 -23.17
CA ASN A 373 12.71 13.45 -24.34
C ASN A 373 11.68 12.41 -23.90
N ILE A 374 10.40 12.67 -24.14
CA ILE A 374 9.34 11.67 -24.03
C ILE A 374 9.66 10.59 -25.09
N GLU A 375 10.25 9.47 -24.69
CA GLU A 375 10.42 8.33 -25.59
C GLU A 375 9.03 7.76 -25.91
N HIS A 376 8.59 8.07 -27.13
CA HIS A 376 7.47 7.42 -27.80
C HIS A 376 7.97 6.12 -28.42
N GLU A 377 7.42 4.96 -28.03
CA GLU A 377 7.50 3.72 -28.81
C GLU A 377 6.29 2.80 -28.49
N PRO A 378 5.91 1.90 -29.43
CA PRO A 378 4.66 2.07 -30.17
C PRO A 378 3.56 1.08 -29.79
N PHE A 379 2.31 1.48 -30.02
CA PHE A 379 1.14 0.60 -30.05
C PHE A 379 1.00 -0.09 -31.43
N PRO A 380 0.81 -1.42 -31.48
CA PRO A 380 0.06 -2.09 -32.55
C PRO A 380 -0.98 -3.10 -32.00
N SER A 381 -2.17 -3.34 -32.58
CA SER A 381 -2.77 -2.81 -33.81
C SER A 381 -4.30 -3.06 -33.89
N TRP A 382 -5.04 -3.09 -32.78
CA TRP A 382 -6.51 -3.12 -32.85
C TRP A 382 -7.25 -2.31 -31.77
N PHE A 383 -6.68 -1.14 -31.43
CA PHE A 383 -7.41 -0.07 -30.76
C PHE A 383 -8.32 0.66 -31.78
N HIS A 384 -9.61 0.82 -31.47
CA HIS A 384 -10.51 1.82 -32.09
C HIS A 384 -10.99 2.82 -31.02
N ILE A 385 -11.13 4.09 -31.42
CA ILE A 385 -11.04 5.31 -30.60
C ILE A 385 -12.41 5.98 -30.35
N TYR A 386 -12.61 6.62 -29.19
CA TYR A 386 -13.18 7.98 -28.93
C TYR A 386 -13.15 8.23 -27.38
N LYS A 387 -12.80 9.37 -26.75
CA LYS A 387 -12.33 10.73 -27.11
C LYS A 387 -11.79 11.45 -25.81
N ASP A 388 -10.61 12.10 -25.90
CA ASP A 388 -9.97 13.18 -25.10
C ASP A 388 -10.04 13.17 -23.54
N THR A 389 -8.95 13.07 -22.76
CA THR A 389 -7.89 14.09 -22.60
C THR A 389 -6.61 13.46 -22.02
N TYR A 390 -5.46 13.83 -22.59
CA TYR A 390 -4.13 13.25 -22.39
C TYR A 390 -3.54 13.49 -20.99
N ASN A 391 -2.89 12.49 -20.38
CA ASN A 391 -1.96 12.66 -19.25
C ASN A 391 -0.55 12.26 -19.70
N ILE A 392 0.39 13.21 -19.62
CA ILE A 392 1.81 12.92 -19.83
C ILE A 392 2.35 12.55 -18.46
N ARG A 393 2.75 11.29 -18.26
CA ARG A 393 3.50 10.87 -17.07
C ARG A 393 4.94 11.34 -17.20
N LEU A 394 5.37 12.20 -16.28
CA LEU A 394 6.78 12.52 -16.08
C LEU A 394 7.42 11.39 -15.26
N SER A 395 8.69 11.08 -15.53
CA SER A 395 9.40 10.07 -14.74
C SER A 395 9.65 10.57 -13.31
N LYS A 396 9.84 9.65 -12.34
CA LYS A 396 10.20 9.95 -10.93
C LYS A 396 11.35 10.96 -10.80
N SER A 397 12.30 10.97 -11.73
CA SER A 397 13.46 11.88 -11.72
C SER A 397 13.13 13.32 -12.15
N ALA A 398 12.08 13.51 -12.95
CA ALA A 398 11.61 14.85 -13.34
C ALA A 398 10.81 15.52 -12.21
N THR A 399 10.08 14.75 -11.39
CA THR A 399 9.35 15.27 -10.22
C THR A 399 10.32 15.77 -9.14
N THR A 400 11.38 15.02 -8.83
CA THR A 400 12.41 15.41 -7.85
C THR A 400 13.14 16.71 -8.25
N VAL A 401 13.41 16.92 -9.55
CA VAL A 401 14.03 18.17 -10.04
C VAL A 401 13.05 19.36 -9.98
N VAL A 402 11.76 19.13 -10.23
CA VAL A 402 10.71 20.14 -10.04
C VAL A 402 10.57 20.51 -8.55
N ASP A 403 10.56 19.53 -7.65
CA ASP A 403 10.45 19.76 -6.20
C ASP A 403 11.69 20.51 -5.65
N ILE A 404 12.89 20.20 -6.12
CA ILE A 404 14.12 20.95 -5.81
C ILE A 404 14.00 22.41 -6.29
N LEU A 405 13.61 22.63 -7.55
CA LEU A 405 13.45 23.99 -8.11
C LEU A 405 12.35 24.79 -7.39
N VAL A 406 11.26 24.15 -6.96
CA VAL A 406 10.23 24.80 -6.13
C VAL A 406 10.79 25.19 -4.77
N SER A 407 11.59 24.32 -4.12
CA SER A 407 12.24 24.64 -2.84
C SER A 407 13.27 25.77 -2.92
N LEU A 408 13.96 25.92 -4.06
CA LEU A 408 14.93 26.99 -4.32
C LEU A 408 14.25 28.30 -4.76
N SER A 409 13.03 28.22 -5.27
CA SER A 409 12.19 29.38 -5.61
C SER A 409 11.67 30.16 -4.39
N GLU A 410 11.85 29.60 -3.19
CA GLU A 410 11.57 30.25 -1.90
C GLU A 410 12.84 30.71 -1.16
N GLU A 411 14.03 30.56 -1.76
CA GLU A 411 15.28 30.87 -1.08
C GLU A 411 15.57 32.39 -0.97
N ALA A 412 16.20 32.81 0.14
CA ALA A 412 16.48 34.23 0.43
C ALA A 412 17.54 34.86 -0.49
N ASN A 413 18.41 34.05 -1.13
CA ASN A 413 19.36 34.54 -2.13
C ASN A 413 18.63 34.83 -3.44
N LEU A 414 18.46 36.11 -3.77
CA LEU A 414 17.67 36.58 -4.91
C LEU A 414 18.09 35.93 -6.25
N ALA A 415 19.40 35.71 -6.44
CA ALA A 415 19.94 35.09 -7.65
C ALA A 415 19.60 33.60 -7.77
N VAL A 416 19.51 32.88 -6.64
CA VAL A 416 19.14 31.46 -6.60
C VAL A 416 17.63 31.30 -6.87
N ARG A 417 16.82 32.18 -6.27
CA ARG A 417 15.36 32.23 -6.46
C ARG A 417 14.94 32.56 -7.89
N GLU A 418 15.51 33.60 -8.50
CA GLU A 418 15.17 33.97 -9.88
C GLU A 418 15.49 32.86 -10.87
N VAL A 419 16.62 32.20 -10.68
CA VAL A 419 17.02 31.15 -11.61
C VAL A 419 16.18 29.89 -11.45
N ALA A 420 15.81 29.53 -10.21
CA ALA A 420 14.90 28.42 -9.94
C ALA A 420 13.51 28.63 -10.58
N LEU A 421 12.94 29.84 -10.46
CA LEU A 421 11.69 30.23 -11.13
C LEU A 421 11.80 30.22 -12.66
N SER A 422 12.94 30.67 -13.21
CA SER A 422 13.17 30.67 -14.67
C SER A 422 13.25 29.26 -15.25
N THR A 423 13.84 28.33 -14.50
CA THR A 423 14.02 26.94 -14.92
C THR A 423 12.69 26.17 -14.82
N LEU A 424 11.87 26.40 -13.79
CA LEU A 424 10.50 25.88 -13.67
C LEU A 424 9.61 26.27 -14.86
N SER A 425 9.75 27.51 -15.36
CA SER A 425 9.02 27.96 -16.56
C SER A 425 9.45 27.19 -17.82
N VAL A 426 10.76 26.96 -18.01
CA VAL A 426 11.30 26.20 -19.17
C VAL A 426 10.85 24.74 -19.13
N VAL A 427 10.86 24.08 -17.95
CA VAL A 427 10.38 22.70 -17.75
C VAL A 427 8.91 22.57 -18.19
N TYR A 428 8.06 23.47 -17.72
CA TYR A 428 6.64 23.45 -18.06
C TYR A 428 6.36 23.78 -19.55
N GLN A 429 7.18 24.64 -20.18
CA GLN A 429 7.08 24.91 -21.63
C GLN A 429 7.46 23.70 -22.50
N LEU A 430 8.44 22.90 -22.10
CA LEU A 430 8.85 21.69 -22.81
C LEU A 430 7.76 20.60 -22.76
N ILE A 431 7.16 20.37 -21.58
CA ILE A 431 6.05 19.42 -21.36
C ILE A 431 4.86 19.73 -22.27
N ASN A 432 4.61 21.02 -22.48
CA ASN A 432 3.53 21.54 -23.30
C ASN A 432 3.83 21.47 -24.81
N LYS A 433 5.08 21.65 -25.25
CA LYS A 433 5.48 21.59 -26.67
C LYS A 433 5.30 20.20 -27.31
N THR A 434 5.41 19.12 -26.55
CA THR A 434 5.22 17.73 -27.02
C THR A 434 3.76 17.34 -27.29
N ARG A 435 2.76 18.11 -26.83
CA ARG A 435 1.34 17.85 -27.16
C ARG A 435 0.88 18.43 -28.51
N LEU A 436 1.69 19.26 -29.18
CA LEU A 436 1.24 20.09 -30.30
C LEU A 436 1.52 19.52 -31.71
N SER A 437 2.00 18.29 -31.87
CA SER A 437 2.20 17.70 -33.20
C SER A 437 1.37 16.45 -33.49
N LYS A 438 0.27 16.66 -34.25
CA LYS A 438 -0.56 15.75 -35.08
C LYS A 438 -1.97 15.45 -34.50
N ARG A 439 -3.11 15.98 -34.98
CA ARG A 439 -3.78 16.19 -36.32
C ARG A 439 -4.85 15.11 -36.58
N ASP A 440 -6.01 15.36 -37.18
CA ASP A 440 -6.82 16.56 -37.50
C ASP A 440 -8.12 15.99 -38.12
N ASP A 441 -9.23 15.88 -37.37
CA ASP A 441 -10.52 15.47 -37.93
C ASP A 441 -11.68 16.15 -37.17
N ASP A 442 -11.94 17.39 -37.56
CA ASP A 442 -13.24 18.06 -37.60
C ASP A 442 -14.25 17.74 -36.49
N ARG A 443 -14.03 18.36 -35.34
CA ARG A 443 -15.00 19.32 -34.78
C ARG A 443 -14.37 20.17 -33.68
N GLY A 444 -13.80 21.29 -34.11
CA GLY A 444 -13.86 22.55 -33.36
C GLY A 444 -12.76 22.85 -32.36
N THR A 445 -11.68 23.42 -32.90
CA THR A 445 -10.90 24.54 -32.33
C THR A 445 -9.79 24.23 -31.30
N CYS A 446 -8.55 24.28 -31.78
CA CYS A 446 -7.31 24.50 -31.01
C CYS A 446 -7.17 25.99 -30.63
N TYR A 447 -6.79 26.32 -29.39
CA TYR A 447 -6.00 27.53 -29.08
C TYR A 447 -5.00 27.32 -27.92
N PHE A 448 -3.77 27.74 -28.21
CA PHE A 448 -2.47 27.74 -27.50
C PHE A 448 -2.41 27.59 -25.98
N MET A 449 -1.50 26.72 -25.53
CA MET A 449 -0.81 26.84 -24.25
C MET A 449 -0.10 28.20 -24.13
N ALA A 450 -0.35 28.92 -23.03
CA ALA A 450 0.55 29.94 -22.53
C ALA A 450 1.50 29.33 -21.46
N PRO A 451 2.77 29.78 -21.35
CA PRO A 451 3.73 29.28 -20.35
C PRO A 451 3.24 29.51 -18.91
N PRO A 452 3.85 28.88 -17.87
CA PRO A 452 3.90 29.55 -16.58
C PRO A 452 4.76 30.79 -16.80
N SER A 453 4.09 31.90 -17.07
CA SER A 453 4.68 33.23 -17.13
C SER A 453 5.09 33.60 -15.72
N ASN A 454 6.35 33.32 -15.37
CA ASN A 454 7.49 34.24 -15.50
C ASN A 454 7.43 35.33 -14.42
N LEU A 455 8.42 35.40 -13.54
CA LEU A 455 9.71 35.95 -13.93
C LEU A 455 9.47 37.29 -14.65
N HIS A 456 9.07 38.33 -13.92
CA HIS A 456 9.00 39.66 -14.51
C HIS A 456 10.38 40.31 -14.47
N PHE A 457 11.13 40.11 -15.56
CA PHE A 457 11.97 41.17 -16.12
C PHE A 457 11.01 42.27 -16.63
N GLU A 458 11.10 43.46 -16.05
CA GLU A 458 10.39 44.63 -16.56
C GLU A 458 11.05 45.15 -17.84
N LEU A 459 10.32 45.09 -18.96
CA LEU A 459 10.53 46.01 -20.06
C LEU A 459 9.66 47.27 -19.80
N PRO A 460 10.21 48.49 -19.94
CA PRO A 460 9.56 49.73 -19.50
C PRO A 460 8.16 49.98 -20.09
N GLU A 461 7.30 50.55 -19.26
CA GLU A 461 5.86 50.85 -19.37
C GLU A 461 5.32 51.45 -20.69
N GLU A 462 6.16 51.93 -21.61
CA GLU A 462 5.70 52.74 -22.74
C GLU A 462 5.11 51.95 -23.94
N LYS A 463 5.19 50.61 -23.96
CA LYS A 463 4.80 49.80 -25.15
C LYS A 463 3.52 48.96 -25.03
N LYS A 464 2.88 48.86 -23.86
CA LYS A 464 1.68 48.02 -23.65
C LYS A 464 0.37 48.64 -24.15
N ALA A 465 0.33 49.94 -24.44
CA ALA A 465 -0.92 50.68 -24.63
C ALA A 465 -1.62 50.55 -26.01
N ARG A 466 -1.21 49.67 -26.94
CA ARG A 466 -1.67 49.74 -28.34
C ARG A 466 -2.56 48.61 -28.87
N TRP A 467 -2.82 47.53 -28.13
CA TRP A 467 -3.45 46.30 -28.66
C TRP A 467 -4.74 45.86 -27.94
N ALA A 468 -5.57 46.81 -27.47
CA ALA A 468 -6.80 46.51 -26.71
C ALA A 468 -8.11 47.00 -27.38
N LEU A 469 -8.15 47.13 -28.70
CA LEU A 469 -9.37 47.54 -29.41
C LEU A 469 -9.54 46.66 -30.65
N GLU A 470 -10.40 45.64 -30.58
CA GLU A 470 -11.49 45.38 -31.53
C GLU A 470 -12.12 43.97 -31.36
N VAL A 471 -13.43 43.99 -31.02
CA VAL A 471 -14.50 43.00 -31.32
C VAL A 471 -14.64 41.72 -30.45
N ALA A 472 -15.65 41.76 -29.57
CA ALA A 472 -16.46 40.62 -29.07
C ALA A 472 -17.88 40.75 -29.68
N PRO A 473 -18.75 39.70 -29.86
CA PRO A 473 -19.34 38.84 -28.80
C PRO A 473 -19.62 37.37 -29.30
N SER A 474 -20.13 36.34 -28.57
CA SER A 474 -21.11 36.22 -27.48
C SER A 474 -21.11 34.81 -26.82
N ILE A 475 -21.07 34.82 -25.47
CA ILE A 475 -21.77 33.98 -24.47
C ILE A 475 -21.65 32.45 -24.51
N THR A 476 -20.82 31.91 -23.58
CA THR A 476 -21.03 30.60 -22.92
C THR A 476 -20.67 30.73 -21.44
N LEU A 477 -21.44 30.07 -20.57
CA LEU A 477 -21.44 30.17 -19.11
C LEU A 477 -20.11 29.70 -18.46
N GLU A 478 -19.13 30.60 -18.35
CA GLU A 478 -17.99 30.49 -17.45
C GLU A 478 -17.98 31.68 -16.48
N LYS A 479 -18.32 31.44 -15.22
CA LYS A 479 -17.68 32.13 -14.10
C LYS A 479 -17.29 31.08 -13.08
N ALA A 480 -16.00 30.73 -13.08
CA ALA A 480 -15.37 29.99 -12.01
C ALA A 480 -15.69 30.67 -10.66
N SER A 481 -16.03 29.88 -9.65
CA SER A 481 -16.13 30.38 -8.28
C SER A 481 -14.77 30.97 -7.89
N GLU A 482 -14.75 32.24 -7.47
CA GLU A 482 -13.55 32.87 -6.91
C GLU A 482 -13.05 32.02 -5.72
N SER A 483 -11.75 31.73 -5.66
CA SER A 483 -11.18 30.94 -4.56
C SER A 483 -11.32 31.69 -3.23
N ARG A 484 -11.90 31.04 -2.21
CA ARG A 484 -12.12 31.61 -0.87
C ARG A 484 -11.26 30.93 0.18
N TYR A 485 -10.86 31.67 1.20
CA TYR A 485 -9.92 31.27 2.25
C TYR A 485 -10.55 31.50 3.61
N ALA A 486 -10.18 30.72 4.64
CA ALA A 486 -10.46 31.14 6.02
C ALA A 486 -9.93 32.57 6.24
N ASP A 487 -10.43 33.30 7.22
CA ASP A 487 -9.89 34.59 7.60
C ASP A 487 -10.17 34.83 9.08
N LEU A 488 -9.12 35.16 9.84
CA LEU A 488 -9.17 35.22 11.30
C LEU A 488 -8.80 36.62 11.75
N THR A 489 -9.65 37.32 12.50
CA THR A 489 -9.37 38.72 12.92
C THR A 489 -9.60 38.91 14.41
N PHE A 490 -8.65 39.56 15.10
CA PHE A 490 -8.83 40.00 16.48
C PHE A 490 -9.29 41.45 16.57
N TYR A 491 -10.21 41.72 17.49
CA TYR A 491 -10.63 43.07 17.90
C TYR A 491 -10.37 43.30 19.38
N ASN A 492 -9.98 44.53 19.72
CA ASN A 492 -9.53 44.91 21.08
C ASN A 492 -10.62 44.87 22.15
N ASN A 493 -11.91 44.84 21.79
CA ASN A 493 -13.02 44.91 22.72
C ASN A 493 -14.21 44.03 22.26
N VAL A 494 -14.87 43.40 23.23
CA VAL A 494 -15.88 42.32 23.08
C VAL A 494 -17.18 42.76 22.39
N ASN A 495 -17.34 44.04 22.07
CA ASN A 495 -18.52 44.55 21.36
C ASN A 495 -18.17 45.70 20.38
N ASP A 496 -16.89 45.87 20.02
CA ASP A 496 -16.43 46.92 19.12
C ASP A 496 -15.59 46.35 17.98
N PHE A 497 -16.24 46.13 16.84
CA PHE A 497 -15.63 45.62 15.60
C PHE A 497 -14.89 46.70 14.80
N LYS A 498 -14.69 47.91 15.35
CA LYS A 498 -14.01 49.01 14.63
C LYS A 498 -12.50 48.96 14.78
N THR A 499 -12.00 48.39 15.87
CA THR A 499 -10.57 48.47 16.22
C THR A 499 -9.91 47.10 16.11
N LYS A 500 -9.39 46.78 14.92
CA LYS A 500 -8.58 45.57 14.67
C LYS A 500 -7.27 45.63 15.46
N VAL A 501 -6.86 44.50 16.01
CA VAL A 501 -5.50 44.32 16.54
C VAL A 501 -4.54 44.29 15.35
N SER A 502 -3.59 45.21 15.30
CA SER A 502 -2.61 45.28 14.20
C SER A 502 -1.53 44.20 14.34
N ASP A 503 -0.94 43.79 13.21
CA ASP A 503 0.02 42.69 13.09
C ASP A 503 1.24 42.75 14.04
N GLY A 504 1.62 43.94 14.52
CA GLY A 504 2.74 44.12 15.46
C GLY A 504 2.36 44.08 16.94
N HIS A 505 1.07 43.98 17.27
CA HIS A 505 0.60 43.96 18.65
C HIS A 505 0.62 42.55 19.24
N VAL A 506 0.84 42.50 20.55
CA VAL A 506 0.74 41.30 21.40
C VAL A 506 -0.59 41.31 22.15
N LEU A 507 -1.03 40.14 22.62
CA LEU A 507 -2.21 40.05 23.47
C LEU A 507 -1.85 40.31 24.94
N ARG A 508 -2.77 40.89 25.71
CA ARG A 508 -2.58 41.13 27.15
C ARG A 508 -3.26 40.05 27.97
N CYS A 509 -2.51 39.51 28.93
CA CYS A 509 -3.03 38.59 29.93
C CYS A 509 -4.28 39.17 30.62
N GLY A 510 -5.37 38.40 30.65
CA GLY A 510 -6.61 38.74 31.34
C GLY A 510 -7.52 39.75 30.64
N GLN A 511 -7.10 40.29 29.48
CA GLN A 511 -7.95 41.14 28.65
C GLN A 511 -8.84 40.27 27.75
N TRP A 512 -10.10 40.67 27.58
CA TRP A 512 -10.99 40.02 26.62
C TRP A 512 -10.82 40.62 25.22
N TYR A 513 -10.76 39.75 24.23
CA TYR A 513 -10.73 40.05 22.81
C TYR A 513 -11.90 39.39 22.10
N GLN A 514 -12.28 39.96 20.96
CA GLN A 514 -13.22 39.33 20.04
C GLN A 514 -12.44 38.73 18.87
N LEU A 515 -12.57 37.43 18.65
CA LEU A 515 -12.02 36.72 17.49
C LEU A 515 -13.14 36.47 16.47
N GLU A 516 -12.96 36.98 15.26
CA GLU A 516 -13.83 36.71 14.10
C GLU A 516 -13.21 35.62 13.23
N VAL A 517 -14.02 34.66 12.81
CA VAL A 517 -13.70 33.62 11.84
C VAL A 517 -14.66 33.77 10.65
N ALA A 518 -14.10 34.06 9.49
CA ALA A 518 -14.83 34.26 8.24
C ALA A 518 -14.24 33.41 7.11
N VAL A 519 -14.95 33.32 5.98
CA VAL A 519 -14.45 32.72 4.73
C VAL A 519 -14.55 33.77 3.63
N ARG A 520 -13.42 34.11 2.99
CA ARG A 520 -13.31 35.29 2.11
C ARG A 520 -12.52 35.02 0.83
N GLY A 521 -12.89 35.68 -0.26
CA GLY A 521 -12.12 35.65 -1.52
C GLY A 521 -10.74 36.30 -1.42
N THR A 522 -10.58 37.29 -0.51
CA THR A 522 -9.30 37.92 -0.21
C THR A 522 -9.16 38.08 1.31
N PRO A 523 -8.18 37.41 1.95
CA PRO A 523 -7.93 37.55 3.38
C PRO A 523 -7.62 38.99 3.81
N VAL A 524 -8.19 39.43 4.94
CA VAL A 524 -7.96 40.76 5.53
C VAL A 524 -7.67 40.70 7.03
N GLY A 525 -7.57 39.50 7.59
CA GLY A 525 -7.27 39.21 8.99
C GLY A 525 -5.78 38.97 9.23
N LEU A 526 -5.50 38.06 10.17
CA LEU A 526 -4.16 37.72 10.63
C LEU A 526 -3.29 37.23 9.47
N PRO A 527 -2.02 37.65 9.43
CA PRO A 527 -1.08 37.17 8.43
C PRO A 527 -0.79 35.68 8.63
N SER A 528 -0.86 34.91 7.55
CA SER A 528 -0.42 33.52 7.53
C SER A 528 1.08 33.40 7.86
N GLN A 529 1.46 32.33 8.55
CA GLN A 529 2.86 31.90 8.69
C GLN A 529 3.35 31.19 7.42
N GLU A 530 2.46 30.58 6.66
CA GLU A 530 2.76 29.86 5.40
C GLU A 530 2.92 30.84 4.22
N THR A 531 3.84 30.52 3.31
CA THR A 531 4.11 31.30 2.09
C THR A 531 2.96 31.27 1.08
N GLU A 532 2.15 30.19 1.09
CA GLU A 532 0.98 30.04 0.22
C GLU A 532 -0.22 29.52 1.03
N ARG A 533 -1.23 30.37 1.24
CA ARG A 533 -2.49 29.98 1.89
C ARG A 533 -3.34 29.19 0.90
N ARG A 534 -3.86 28.03 1.28
CA ARG A 534 -4.74 27.24 0.40
C ARG A 534 -6.21 27.62 0.63
N PRO A 535 -7.01 27.75 -0.44
CA PRO A 535 -8.43 28.04 -0.31
C PRO A 535 -9.14 26.88 0.38
N ILE A 536 -10.20 27.21 1.13
CA ILE A 536 -11.11 26.19 1.65
C ILE A 536 -11.81 25.58 0.45
N ARG A 537 -11.85 24.25 0.41
CA ARG A 537 -12.66 23.56 -0.57
C ARG A 537 -14.11 23.56 -0.13
N GLU A 538 -14.94 24.25 -0.89
CA GLU A 538 -16.33 24.50 -0.51
C GLU A 538 -17.28 23.54 -1.21
N PRO A 539 -18.44 23.23 -0.59
CA PRO A 539 -19.54 22.56 -1.25
C PRO A 539 -19.93 23.27 -2.56
N LYS A 540 -20.17 22.49 -3.62
CA LYS A 540 -20.85 22.97 -4.84
C LYS A 540 -22.29 23.31 -4.49
N GLN A 541 -22.48 24.49 -3.93
CA GLN A 541 -23.75 24.88 -3.31
C GLN A 541 -24.54 25.82 -4.24
N GLN A 542 -25.85 25.62 -4.32
CA GLN A 542 -26.78 26.54 -5.00
C GLN A 542 -27.42 27.56 -4.04
N GLU A 543 -27.41 27.24 -2.74
CA GLU A 543 -27.93 28.07 -1.65
C GLU A 543 -26.84 28.24 -0.58
N SER A 544 -27.04 29.16 0.36
CA SER A 544 -26.08 29.37 1.45
C SER A 544 -26.05 28.17 2.40
N VAL A 545 -24.86 27.76 2.81
CA VAL A 545 -24.66 26.67 3.77
C VAL A 545 -24.16 27.17 5.12
N THR A 546 -24.59 26.49 6.18
CA THR A 546 -24.06 26.69 7.53
C THR A 546 -22.80 25.85 7.70
N ILE A 547 -21.68 26.51 7.99
CA ILE A 547 -20.43 25.87 8.42
C ILE A 547 -20.34 25.99 9.94
N THR A 548 -20.13 24.86 10.62
CA THR A 548 -19.89 24.85 12.06
C THR A 548 -18.41 25.12 12.32
N ILE A 549 -18.13 26.09 13.17
CA ILE A 549 -16.77 26.47 13.57
C ILE A 549 -16.58 26.16 15.05
N THR A 550 -15.58 25.35 15.38
CA THR A 550 -15.19 25.12 16.78
C THR A 550 -13.85 25.80 17.07
N ALA A 551 -13.69 26.28 18.30
CA ALA A 551 -12.51 27.00 18.77
C ALA A 551 -12.05 26.44 20.12
N GLU A 552 -10.76 26.12 20.21
CA GLU A 552 -10.14 25.50 21.38
C GLU A 552 -8.87 26.25 21.73
N GLY A 553 -8.68 26.61 23.00
CA GLY A 553 -7.59 27.48 23.43
C GLY A 553 -6.62 26.78 24.38
N ASP A 554 -5.33 26.83 24.07
CA ASP A 554 -4.25 26.53 25.01
C ASP A 554 -3.68 27.85 25.55
N GLY A 555 -3.79 28.06 26.86
CA GLY A 555 -3.52 29.36 27.48
C GLY A 555 -4.61 30.42 27.25
N PHE A 556 -5.79 30.04 26.74
CA PHE A 556 -6.94 30.91 26.53
C PHE A 556 -8.22 30.38 27.21
N GLU A 557 -9.03 31.30 27.72
CA GLU A 557 -10.44 31.06 28.01
C GLU A 557 -11.29 31.53 26.83
N ILE A 558 -12.19 30.67 26.35
CA ILE A 558 -13.06 30.94 25.20
C ILE A 558 -14.52 30.80 25.66
N LYS A 559 -15.34 31.81 25.38
CA LYS A 559 -16.80 31.72 25.57
C LYS A 559 -17.46 31.31 24.27
N GLU A 560 -18.45 30.43 24.39
CA GLU A 560 -19.18 29.87 23.26
C GLU A 560 -18.21 29.31 22.21
N PRO A 561 -17.44 28.25 22.56
CA PRO A 561 -16.37 27.69 21.73
C PRO A 561 -16.87 27.03 20.45
N VAL A 562 -18.18 27.11 20.18
CA VAL A 562 -18.76 26.71 18.92
C VAL A 562 -19.68 27.80 18.41
N GLN A 563 -19.48 28.15 17.15
CA GLN A 563 -20.23 29.15 16.42
C GLN A 563 -20.56 28.61 15.03
N THR A 564 -21.43 29.29 14.32
CA THR A 564 -21.72 28.99 12.92
C THR A 564 -21.35 30.17 12.04
N LEU A 565 -20.92 29.91 10.82
CA LEU A 565 -20.86 30.91 9.77
C LEU A 565 -21.79 30.53 8.63
N LEU A 566 -22.35 31.53 7.96
CA LEU A 566 -23.21 31.35 6.79
C LEU A 566 -22.41 31.69 5.54
N LEU A 567 -22.14 30.68 4.72
CA LEU A 567 -21.36 30.79 3.50
C LEU A 567 -22.29 30.76 2.28
N PRO A 568 -22.40 31.85 1.49
CA PRO A 568 -23.21 31.84 0.27
C PRO A 568 -22.55 31.04 -0.87
N PRO A 569 -23.26 30.77 -1.99
CA PRO A 569 -22.69 30.12 -3.17
C PRO A 569 -21.47 30.82 -3.77
N MET A 570 -21.45 32.15 -3.70
CA MET A 570 -20.39 32.99 -4.25
C MET A 570 -20.12 34.16 -3.30
N GLY A 571 -18.86 34.58 -3.19
CA GLY A 571 -18.45 35.72 -2.36
C GLY A 571 -18.22 35.37 -0.89
N ASP A 572 -17.91 36.36 -0.07
CA ASP A 572 -17.55 36.14 1.34
C ASP A 572 -18.73 35.62 2.19
N SER A 573 -18.42 35.01 3.33
CA SER A 573 -19.43 34.65 4.34
C SER A 573 -20.27 35.87 4.78
N THR A 574 -21.59 35.70 4.81
CA THR A 574 -22.54 36.78 5.14
C THR A 574 -22.76 36.92 6.65
N GLU A 575 -22.61 35.82 7.38
CA GLU A 575 -22.58 35.78 8.83
C GLU A 575 -21.30 35.07 9.26
N ASN A 576 -20.50 35.72 10.10
CA ASN A 576 -19.20 35.21 10.54
C ASN A 576 -19.30 34.62 11.95
N ALA A 577 -18.41 33.70 12.27
CA ALA A 577 -18.33 33.12 13.60
C ALA A 577 -17.53 34.04 14.53
N TYR A 578 -18.05 34.28 15.74
CA TYR A 578 -17.49 35.25 16.69
C TYR A 578 -17.25 34.62 18.06
N PHE A 579 -16.00 34.61 18.51
CA PHE A 579 -15.58 34.04 19.78
C PHE A 579 -15.05 35.11 20.73
N GLN A 580 -15.50 35.10 21.99
CA GLN A 580 -14.88 35.93 23.02
C GLN A 580 -13.74 35.15 23.65
N VAL A 581 -12.52 35.67 23.55
CA VAL A 581 -11.31 34.96 23.97
C VAL A 581 -10.48 35.80 24.94
N ARG A 582 -9.90 35.16 25.96
CA ARG A 582 -9.11 35.81 27.01
C ARG A 582 -7.83 35.02 27.26
N PRO A 583 -6.63 35.59 27.00
CA PRO A 583 -5.37 34.95 27.36
C PRO A 583 -5.22 34.85 28.89
N LEU A 584 -4.74 33.72 29.39
CA LEU A 584 -4.70 33.42 30.83
C LEU A 584 -3.31 33.63 31.45
N HIS A 585 -2.25 33.43 30.68
CA HIS A 585 -0.86 33.47 31.16
C HIS A 585 0.04 34.23 30.21
N GLN A 586 1.13 34.79 30.73
CA GLN A 586 2.15 35.50 29.96
C GLN A 586 3.13 34.50 29.33
N SER A 587 3.51 34.72 28.08
CA SER A 587 4.50 33.90 27.36
C SER A 587 5.90 34.10 27.96
N ALA A 588 6.57 33.00 28.34
CA ALA A 588 7.92 33.04 28.87
C ALA A 588 9.01 33.02 27.78
N SER A 589 8.71 32.43 26.62
CA SER A 589 9.62 32.30 25.48
C SER A 589 8.85 32.13 24.17
N ASP A 590 9.55 32.12 23.03
CA ASP A 590 8.99 31.82 21.70
C ASP A 590 8.49 30.37 21.55
N LYS A 591 8.85 29.49 22.48
CA LYS A 591 8.32 28.12 22.60
C LYS A 591 7.09 28.01 23.50
N ASP A 592 6.70 29.10 24.16
CA ASP A 592 5.64 29.17 25.16
C ASP A 592 4.56 30.19 24.74
N LEU A 593 4.18 30.13 23.46
CA LEU A 593 3.12 30.98 22.89
C LEU A 593 1.76 30.35 23.17
N ALA A 594 0.80 31.17 23.59
CA ALA A 594 -0.58 30.72 23.74
C ALA A 594 -1.17 30.44 22.36
N SER A 595 -2.07 29.46 22.24
CA SER A 595 -2.63 29.07 20.95
C SER A 595 -4.14 28.89 20.95
N ILE A 596 -4.76 29.10 19.79
CA ILE A 596 -6.18 28.80 19.56
C ILE A 596 -6.30 27.97 18.29
N ARG A 597 -6.87 26.77 18.40
CA ARG A 597 -7.15 25.87 17.28
C ARG A 597 -8.61 26.03 16.84
N ILE A 598 -8.81 26.37 15.57
CA ILE A 598 -10.10 26.57 14.91
C ILE A 598 -10.35 25.40 13.96
N ARG A 599 -11.54 24.79 13.99
CA ARG A 599 -11.92 23.71 13.06
C ARG A 599 -13.21 24.09 12.33
N ALA A 600 -13.24 23.88 11.02
CA ALA A 600 -14.41 24.16 10.19
C ALA A 600 -15.03 22.85 9.70
N TYR A 601 -16.35 22.71 9.89
CA TYR A 601 -17.11 21.52 9.54
C TYR A 601 -18.31 21.84 8.64
N TYR A 602 -18.54 21.00 7.64
CA TYR A 602 -19.79 20.98 6.89
C TYR A 602 -20.43 19.60 6.99
N LYS A 603 -21.67 19.52 7.49
CA LYS A 603 -22.33 18.24 7.82
C LYS A 603 -21.45 17.29 8.67
N PHE A 604 -20.62 17.86 9.55
CA PHE A 604 -19.59 17.16 10.35
C PHE A 604 -18.46 16.47 9.57
N ASN A 605 -18.39 16.67 8.26
CA ASN A 605 -17.15 16.43 7.53
C ASN A 605 -16.23 17.62 7.81
N LEU A 606 -15.05 17.32 8.32
CA LEU A 606 -14.03 18.32 8.52
C LEU A 606 -13.66 18.95 7.17
N LEU A 607 -13.54 20.27 7.13
CA LEU A 607 -13.08 21.03 5.97
C LEU A 607 -11.64 21.48 6.17
N GLU A 608 -11.36 22.05 7.33
CA GLU A 608 -10.10 22.70 7.66
C GLU A 608 -9.82 22.67 9.16
N VAL A 609 -8.53 22.56 9.51
CA VAL A 609 -7.99 22.89 10.84
C VAL A 609 -7.01 24.06 10.71
N SER A 610 -7.24 25.08 11.51
CA SER A 610 -6.57 26.37 11.55
C SER A 610 -5.98 26.57 12.95
N VAL A 611 -4.76 27.10 13.10
CA VAL A 611 -4.15 27.36 14.43
C VAL A 611 -3.61 28.79 14.50
N ILE A 612 -4.01 29.50 15.55
CA ILE A 612 -3.51 30.82 15.94
C ILE A 612 -2.45 30.61 17.00
N GLN A 613 -1.30 31.28 16.87
CA GLN A 613 -0.29 31.40 17.92
C GLN A 613 -0.10 32.86 18.28
N ALA A 614 -0.08 33.17 19.57
CA ALA A 614 -0.01 34.54 20.08
C ALA A 614 0.96 34.66 21.27
N GLU A 615 1.85 35.65 21.19
CA GLU A 615 2.59 36.15 22.34
C GLU A 615 1.64 36.92 23.26
N VAL A 616 1.70 36.56 24.55
CA VAL A 616 0.92 37.20 25.60
C VAL A 616 1.85 37.93 26.54
N VAL A 617 1.61 39.22 26.77
CA VAL A 617 2.35 40.04 27.74
C VAL A 617 1.56 40.23 29.03
N GLY A 618 2.24 40.69 30.09
CA GLY A 618 1.63 40.94 31.39
C GLY A 618 0.53 42.01 31.34
N LYS A 619 -0.34 42.01 32.37
CA LYS A 619 -1.52 42.90 32.47
C LYS A 619 -1.23 44.40 32.29
N PHE A 620 -0.05 44.84 32.71
CA PHE A 620 0.35 46.26 32.72
C PHE A 620 1.42 46.59 31.68
N ASP A 621 1.74 45.61 30.83
CA ASP A 621 2.78 45.78 29.82
C ASP A 621 2.27 46.49 28.57
N ASP A 622 3.18 47.19 27.90
CA ASP A 622 2.90 47.76 26.59
C ASP A 622 2.60 46.64 25.59
N SER A 623 1.45 46.74 24.93
CA SER A 623 1.00 45.75 23.93
C SER A 623 1.28 46.17 22.49
N SER A 624 1.93 47.32 22.29
CA SER A 624 2.18 47.87 20.95
C SER A 624 3.28 47.14 20.19
N GLN A 625 4.10 46.35 20.88
CA GLN A 625 5.25 45.63 20.33
C GLN A 625 5.56 44.34 21.10
N SER A 626 6.21 43.39 20.43
CA SER A 626 6.70 42.15 21.03
C SER A 626 7.77 42.39 22.09
N LYS A 627 7.67 41.68 23.21
CA LYS A 627 8.75 41.59 24.22
C LYS A 627 9.75 40.50 23.91
N LEU A 628 9.31 39.46 23.22
CA LEU A 628 10.16 38.35 22.78
C LEU A 628 10.94 38.67 21.49
N GLY A 629 10.70 39.84 20.88
CA GLY A 629 11.34 40.25 19.63
C GLY A 629 10.75 39.59 18.38
N LEU A 630 9.53 39.04 18.48
CA LEU A 630 8.81 38.40 17.38
C LEU A 630 8.36 39.44 16.35
N LYS A 631 8.61 39.15 15.08
CA LYS A 631 8.16 40.00 13.96
C LYS A 631 6.64 39.92 13.72
N LYS A 632 6.04 38.77 14.04
CA LYS A 632 4.59 38.49 13.95
C LYS A 632 4.16 37.90 15.30
N PRO A 633 3.83 38.73 16.29
CA PRO A 633 3.55 38.25 17.64
C PRO A 633 2.22 37.51 17.73
N ILE A 634 1.29 37.77 16.80
CA ILE A 634 0.09 36.97 16.57
C ILE A 634 0.15 36.47 15.14
N SER A 635 -0.07 35.18 14.95
CA SER A 635 0.09 34.55 13.65
C SER A 635 -0.86 33.37 13.49
N PHE A 636 -1.14 33.04 12.24
CA PHE A 636 -2.08 32.00 11.84
C PHE A 636 -1.38 30.97 10.95
N ARG A 637 -1.63 29.67 11.13
CA ARG A 637 -1.19 28.58 10.25
C ARG A 637 -2.36 27.62 9.93
N GLN A 638 -2.36 27.02 8.75
CA GLN A 638 -3.35 26.02 8.36
C GLN A 638 -2.75 24.62 8.56
N GLU A 639 -3.27 23.86 9.54
CA GLU A 639 -2.68 22.58 9.93
C GLU A 639 -3.13 21.42 9.04
N ARG A 640 -4.40 21.40 8.62
CA ARG A 640 -4.98 20.33 7.80
C ARG A 640 -6.09 20.85 6.89
N LEU A 641 -6.16 20.36 5.66
CA LEU A 641 -7.23 20.61 4.70
C LEU A 641 -7.75 19.28 4.17
N GLU A 642 -9.07 19.12 4.10
CA GLU A 642 -9.69 17.91 3.58
C GLU A 642 -9.91 17.99 2.07
N ARG A 643 -9.08 17.27 1.31
CA ARG A 643 -8.87 17.50 -0.14
C ARG A 643 -9.82 16.75 -1.08
N GLU A 644 -10.80 15.98 -0.61
CA GLU A 644 -11.49 14.98 -1.49
C GLU A 644 -13.02 15.07 -1.58
N TYR A 645 -13.70 16.02 -0.95
CA TYR A 645 -15.17 16.11 -1.06
C TYR A 645 -15.58 17.02 -2.23
N LEU A 646 -15.83 16.45 -3.42
CA LEU A 646 -16.26 17.21 -4.61
C LEU A 646 -17.77 17.46 -4.60
N ASP A 647 -18.54 16.57 -3.96
CA ASP A 647 -20.00 16.50 -4.06
C ASP A 647 -20.64 16.41 -2.65
N PHE A 648 -20.42 17.45 -1.86
CA PHE A 648 -20.88 17.59 -0.48
C PHE A 648 -22.41 17.49 -0.28
N ASP A 649 -23.20 17.80 -1.31
CA ASP A 649 -24.66 17.62 -1.28
C ASP A 649 -25.06 16.13 -1.22
N GLU A 650 -24.16 15.26 -1.66
CA GLU A 650 -24.35 13.81 -1.76
C GLU A 650 -23.77 13.06 -0.55
N VAL A 651 -23.41 13.80 0.50
CA VAL A 651 -22.92 13.25 1.77
C VAL A 651 -24.02 13.35 2.83
N GLN A 652 -24.27 12.24 3.52
CA GLN A 652 -25.17 12.06 4.64
C GLN A 652 -24.62 12.79 5.88
N PRO A 653 -25.49 13.50 6.64
CA PRO A 653 -25.08 14.12 7.89
C PRO A 653 -24.59 13.10 8.92
N LYS A 654 -23.46 13.39 9.57
CA LYS A 654 -22.93 12.60 10.69
C LYS A 654 -23.40 13.20 12.01
N ALA A 655 -23.64 12.36 13.02
CA ALA A 655 -24.18 12.80 14.31
C ALA A 655 -23.09 13.18 15.32
N MET A 656 -21.92 12.54 15.19
CA MET A 656 -20.72 12.82 15.97
C MET A 656 -19.49 12.71 15.07
N HIS A 657 -18.53 13.62 15.29
CA HIS A 657 -17.18 13.54 14.77
C HIS A 657 -16.18 13.38 15.91
N ILE A 658 -15.20 12.50 15.72
CA ILE A 658 -14.08 12.26 16.62
C ILE A 658 -12.80 12.44 15.81
N ASP A 659 -12.02 13.47 16.14
CA ASP A 659 -10.75 13.78 15.50
C ASP A 659 -9.57 13.37 16.37
N ILE A 660 -8.61 12.65 15.79
CA ILE A 660 -7.51 12.03 16.53
C ILE A 660 -6.16 12.48 15.97
N ILE A 661 -5.32 13.00 16.86
CA ILE A 661 -3.99 13.54 16.55
C ILE A 661 -2.98 12.85 17.47
N LYS A 662 -1.78 12.55 16.97
CA LYS A 662 -0.69 12.00 17.79
C LYS A 662 0.29 13.12 18.15
N GLU A 663 0.61 13.27 19.43
CA GLU A 663 1.61 14.22 19.92
C GLU A 663 2.59 13.49 20.84
N ASN A 664 3.78 13.19 20.32
CA ASN A 664 4.75 12.31 20.99
C ASN A 664 4.12 10.94 21.33
N GLU A 665 4.17 10.52 22.59
CA GLU A 665 3.59 9.28 23.12
C GLU A 665 2.16 9.45 23.64
N ARG A 666 1.38 10.36 23.05
CA ARG A 666 0.00 10.65 23.46
C ARG A 666 -0.90 10.82 22.26
N PHE A 667 -2.14 10.36 22.41
CA PHE A 667 -3.21 10.64 21.47
C PHE A 667 -4.12 11.72 22.02
N LEU A 668 -4.39 12.72 21.18
CA LEU A 668 -5.32 13.82 21.43
C LEU A 668 -6.63 13.54 20.71
N PHE A 669 -7.74 13.45 21.45
CA PHE A 669 -9.07 13.25 20.88
C PHE A 669 -9.88 14.52 20.98
N ASN A 670 -10.56 14.90 19.90
CA ASN A 670 -11.47 16.04 19.88
C ASN A 670 -12.84 15.59 19.42
N PHE A 671 -13.83 15.74 20.30
CA PHE A 671 -15.21 15.37 20.02
C PHE A 671 -16.02 16.57 19.53
N ALA A 672 -16.93 16.35 18.58
CA ALA A 672 -17.91 17.33 18.13
C ALA A 672 -19.26 16.63 17.84
N PHE A 673 -20.39 17.23 18.25
CA PHE A 673 -21.71 16.60 18.18
C PHE A 673 -22.81 17.55 17.73
N TYR A 674 -23.88 17.01 17.15
CA TYR A 674 -25.08 17.75 16.77
C TYR A 674 -26.26 17.50 17.72
N ASN A 675 -26.95 18.54 18.18
CA ASN A 675 -28.24 18.41 18.88
C ASN A 675 -29.40 18.93 18.01
N ASN A 676 -30.35 18.03 17.70
CA ASN A 676 -31.53 18.29 16.88
C ASN A 676 -32.55 19.25 17.53
N LEU A 677 -32.48 19.53 18.83
CA LEU A 677 -33.51 20.33 19.52
C LEU A 677 -33.25 21.84 19.55
N ALA A 678 -32.03 22.31 19.23
CA ALA A 678 -31.68 23.72 19.41
C ALA A 678 -30.56 24.29 18.52
N GLN A 679 -30.14 23.63 17.42
CA GLN A 679 -29.05 24.11 16.55
C GLN A 679 -27.80 24.55 17.36
N LYS A 680 -27.35 23.73 18.31
CA LYS A 680 -26.14 24.02 19.09
C LYS A 680 -25.26 22.79 19.16
N VAL A 681 -24.01 22.95 18.74
CA VAL A 681 -22.91 22.01 18.97
C VAL A 681 -22.30 22.44 20.30
N GLU A 682 -22.37 21.62 21.34
CA GLU A 682 -22.07 22.11 22.70
C GLU A 682 -20.61 21.96 23.14
N PHE A 683 -19.81 21.05 22.56
CA PHE A 683 -18.48 20.78 23.12
C PHE A 683 -17.44 20.39 22.07
N THR A 684 -16.24 20.97 22.21
CA THR A 684 -14.97 20.43 21.74
C THR A 684 -14.06 20.36 22.95
N ALA A 685 -13.53 19.18 23.23
CA ALA A 685 -12.71 18.96 24.40
C ALA A 685 -11.56 18.00 24.06
N PRO A 686 -10.31 18.39 24.31
CA PRO A 686 -9.16 17.53 24.15
C PRO A 686 -9.10 16.50 25.28
N ILE A 687 -8.71 15.27 24.97
CA ILE A 687 -8.13 14.37 25.96
C ILE A 687 -6.81 13.85 25.44
N TYR A 688 -5.80 13.88 26.32
CA TYR A 688 -4.52 13.22 26.11
C TYR A 688 -4.57 11.85 26.75
N LEU A 689 -4.56 10.79 25.94
CA LEU A 689 -4.33 9.44 26.43
C LEU A 689 -2.89 9.04 26.12
N PRO A 690 -2.06 8.75 27.13
CA PRO A 690 -0.75 8.15 26.91
C PRO A 690 -0.88 6.84 26.15
N THR A 691 0.01 6.60 25.19
CA THR A 691 0.06 5.35 24.42
C THR A 691 0.03 4.11 25.34
N PRO A 692 0.84 4.03 26.43
CA PRO A 692 0.86 2.83 27.29
C PRO A 692 -0.47 2.57 28.01
N ASP A 693 -1.16 3.62 28.46
CA ASP A 693 -2.44 3.49 29.16
C ASP A 693 -3.55 2.96 28.24
N LEU A 694 -3.46 3.28 26.95
CA LEU A 694 -4.35 2.78 25.93
C LEU A 694 -3.97 1.33 25.55
N GLU A 695 -2.69 1.05 25.36
CA GLU A 695 -2.17 -0.30 25.08
C GLU A 695 -2.61 -1.31 26.15
N ASP A 696 -2.49 -1.00 27.44
CA ASP A 696 -2.94 -1.88 28.53
C ASP A 696 -4.44 -2.23 28.44
N ALA A 697 -5.26 -1.24 28.05
CA ALA A 697 -6.70 -1.45 27.91
C ALA A 697 -7.04 -2.30 26.68
N LEU A 698 -6.31 -2.09 25.58
CA LEU A 698 -6.45 -2.86 24.34
C LEU A 698 -5.99 -4.31 24.51
N LEU A 699 -4.90 -4.55 25.25
CA LEU A 699 -4.44 -5.87 25.65
C LEU A 699 -5.50 -6.62 26.47
N THR A 700 -6.10 -5.96 27.46
CA THR A 700 -7.17 -6.57 28.28
C THR A 700 -8.38 -6.98 27.43
N ILE A 701 -8.74 -6.15 26.44
CA ILE A 701 -9.83 -6.45 25.49
C ILE A 701 -9.45 -7.63 24.61
N ARG A 702 -8.22 -7.66 24.09
CA ARG A 702 -7.70 -8.76 23.27
C ARG A 702 -7.73 -10.09 24.02
N GLU A 703 -7.27 -10.12 25.27
CA GLU A 703 -7.31 -11.30 26.13
C GLU A 703 -8.75 -11.77 26.35
N THR A 704 -9.66 -10.83 26.64
CA THR A 704 -11.09 -11.15 26.81
C THR A 704 -11.67 -11.75 25.53
N TRP A 705 -11.34 -11.19 24.37
CA TRP A 705 -11.78 -11.72 23.10
C TRP A 705 -11.21 -13.11 22.80
N TYR A 706 -9.94 -13.32 23.11
CA TYR A 706 -9.28 -14.61 22.95
C TYR A 706 -9.99 -15.68 23.79
N ASP A 707 -10.27 -15.38 25.05
CA ASP A 707 -10.99 -16.29 25.95
C ASP A 707 -12.40 -16.63 25.45
N ILE A 708 -13.10 -15.65 24.88
CA ILE A 708 -14.43 -15.85 24.27
C ILE A 708 -14.32 -16.72 23.02
N ALA A 709 -13.46 -16.35 22.08
CA ALA A 709 -13.34 -17.04 20.80
C ALA A 709 -12.88 -18.50 20.99
N MET A 710 -11.97 -18.73 21.93
CA MET A 710 -11.43 -20.07 22.24
C MET A 710 -12.24 -20.83 23.29
N SER A 711 -13.41 -20.31 23.69
CA SER A 711 -14.29 -21.00 24.62
C SER A 711 -14.86 -22.27 23.99
N LYS A 712 -15.16 -23.27 24.82
CA LYS A 712 -15.76 -24.52 24.33
C LYS A 712 -17.07 -24.28 23.58
N THR A 713 -17.88 -23.33 24.04
CA THR A 713 -19.15 -23.01 23.39
C THR A 713 -18.94 -22.41 22.00
N PHE A 714 -18.14 -21.36 21.86
CA PHE A 714 -18.05 -20.61 20.59
C PHE A 714 -17.11 -21.25 19.56
N THR A 715 -16.33 -22.27 19.96
CA THR A 715 -15.59 -23.15 19.06
C THR A 715 -16.43 -24.30 18.49
N GLU A 716 -17.60 -24.57 19.06
CA GLU A 716 -18.47 -25.69 18.64
C GLU A 716 -19.83 -25.24 18.06
N ARG A 717 -20.32 -24.04 18.43
CA ARG A 717 -21.66 -23.56 18.02
C ARG A 717 -21.75 -22.05 17.93
N VAL A 718 -22.73 -21.58 17.15
CA VAL A 718 -23.05 -20.17 16.93
C VAL A 718 -23.83 -19.58 18.10
N GLU A 719 -24.79 -20.31 18.65
CA GLU A 719 -25.60 -19.84 19.78
C GLU A 719 -24.88 -20.09 21.10
N GLY A 720 -24.75 -19.05 21.93
CA GLY A 720 -24.08 -19.12 23.22
C GLY A 720 -24.93 -19.73 24.33
N ASP A 721 -24.27 -20.38 25.30
CA ASP A 721 -24.91 -20.69 26.58
C ASP A 721 -25.26 -19.40 27.33
N GLU A 722 -26.37 -19.40 28.07
CA GLU A 722 -26.84 -18.19 28.75
C GLU A 722 -25.91 -17.75 29.88
N GLU A 723 -25.36 -18.67 30.67
CA GLU A 723 -24.48 -18.35 31.79
C GLU A 723 -23.12 -17.86 31.26
N GLU A 724 -22.57 -18.56 30.28
CA GLU A 724 -21.31 -18.19 29.64
C GLU A 724 -21.41 -16.86 28.88
N PHE A 725 -22.50 -16.64 28.14
CA PHE A 725 -22.78 -15.36 27.48
C PHE A 725 -22.86 -14.22 28.49
N LEU A 726 -23.57 -14.42 29.61
CA LEU A 726 -23.76 -13.39 30.63
C LEU A 726 -22.45 -13.04 31.35
N ASP A 727 -21.55 -14.00 31.56
CA ASP A 727 -20.20 -13.75 32.08
C ASP A 727 -19.35 -12.98 31.06
N ASN A 728 -19.31 -13.44 29.82
CA ASN A 728 -18.48 -12.86 28.75
C ASN A 728 -18.94 -11.45 28.36
N ILE A 729 -20.24 -11.22 28.21
CA ILE A 729 -20.76 -9.89 27.88
C ILE A 729 -20.54 -8.90 29.03
N ARG A 730 -20.51 -9.37 30.29
CA ARG A 730 -20.16 -8.53 31.43
C ARG A 730 -18.68 -8.17 31.43
N LYS A 731 -17.78 -9.12 31.12
CA LYS A 731 -16.35 -8.84 30.97
C LYS A 731 -16.11 -7.78 29.88
N LEU A 732 -16.74 -7.95 28.71
CA LEU A 732 -16.68 -6.96 27.62
C LEU A 732 -17.28 -5.62 28.04
N ALA A 733 -18.43 -5.59 28.72
CA ALA A 733 -19.03 -4.36 29.20
C ALA A 733 -18.14 -3.65 30.23
N GLN A 734 -17.43 -4.40 31.08
CA GLN A 734 -16.49 -3.85 32.04
C GLN A 734 -15.24 -3.28 31.35
N ALA A 735 -14.68 -3.99 30.37
CA ALA A 735 -13.54 -3.50 29.58
C ALA A 735 -13.94 -2.24 28.77
N GLY A 736 -15.09 -2.27 28.12
CA GLY A 736 -15.69 -1.13 27.44
C GLY A 736 -15.98 0.04 28.36
N ARG A 737 -16.43 -0.22 29.60
CA ARG A 737 -16.65 0.81 30.61
C ARG A 737 -15.35 1.43 31.07
N ASN A 738 -14.27 0.65 31.16
CA ASN A 738 -12.94 1.17 31.49
C ASN A 738 -12.45 2.13 30.40
N LEU A 739 -12.67 1.82 29.12
CA LEU A 739 -12.42 2.76 28.01
C LEU A 739 -13.25 4.04 28.14
N TRP A 740 -14.55 3.91 28.42
CA TRP A 740 -15.42 5.07 28.68
C TRP A 740 -14.91 5.94 29.83
N VAL A 741 -14.51 5.33 30.95
CA VAL A 741 -13.97 6.04 32.11
C VAL A 741 -12.67 6.75 31.76
N LYS A 742 -11.77 6.10 31.01
CA LYS A 742 -10.53 6.71 30.52
C LYS A 742 -10.82 7.94 29.65
N LEU A 743 -11.81 7.86 28.75
CA LEU A 743 -12.16 8.96 27.86
C LEU A 743 -12.91 10.12 28.54
N PHE A 744 -13.79 9.81 29.50
CA PHE A 744 -14.79 10.78 29.95
C PHE A 744 -14.85 10.97 31.48
N GLN A 745 -14.19 10.17 32.31
CA GLN A 745 -14.42 10.20 33.77
C GLN A 745 -13.16 10.29 34.64
N LEU A 746 -11.97 10.40 34.06
CA LEU A 746 -10.72 10.54 34.81
C LEU A 746 -10.62 11.84 35.63
N ASP A 747 -11.09 12.95 35.06
CA ASP A 747 -11.06 14.27 35.70
C ASP A 747 -12.47 14.86 35.72
N SER A 748 -13.11 14.89 36.89
CA SER A 748 -14.50 15.31 37.08
C SER A 748 -14.76 16.78 36.75
N ASP A 749 -13.73 17.63 36.76
CA ASP A 749 -13.87 19.06 36.45
C ASP A 749 -13.53 19.37 34.98
N SER A 750 -13.02 18.38 34.23
CA SER A 750 -12.65 18.51 32.82
C SER A 750 -13.86 18.74 31.90
N SER A 751 -13.60 19.39 30.77
CA SER A 751 -14.59 19.53 29.68
C SER A 751 -15.04 18.17 29.15
N MET A 752 -14.17 17.17 29.15
CA MET A 752 -14.50 15.80 28.73
C MET A 752 -15.46 15.10 29.68
N HIS A 753 -15.36 15.36 30.98
CA HIS A 753 -16.37 14.87 31.92
C HIS A 753 -17.75 15.44 31.65
N LYS A 754 -17.81 16.72 31.25
CA LYS A 754 -19.06 17.34 30.82
C LYS A 754 -19.56 16.73 29.51
N VAL A 755 -18.68 16.42 28.56
CA VAL A 755 -19.04 15.70 27.32
C VAL A 755 -19.62 14.32 27.63
N GLY A 756 -18.95 13.52 28.44
CA GLY A 756 -19.44 12.18 28.80
C GLY A 756 -20.77 12.23 29.53
N LYS A 757 -20.91 13.15 30.50
CA LYS A 757 -22.18 13.37 31.20
C LYS A 757 -23.27 13.83 30.23
N TRP A 758 -22.94 14.71 29.30
CA TRP A 758 -23.89 15.16 28.29
C TRP A 758 -24.36 14.01 27.39
N LEU A 759 -23.45 13.13 26.97
CA LEU A 759 -23.80 11.93 26.20
C LEU A 759 -24.68 10.96 27.00
N GLU A 760 -24.41 10.81 28.30
CA GLU A 760 -25.28 10.03 29.21
C GLU A 760 -26.70 10.67 29.29
N ASP A 761 -26.80 12.00 29.29
CA ASP A 761 -28.07 12.74 29.37
C ASP A 761 -28.77 12.88 28.00
N ASN A 762 -28.03 12.79 26.88
CA ASN A 762 -28.48 13.06 25.51
C ASN A 762 -27.89 12.05 24.51
N PRO A 763 -28.31 10.76 24.56
CA PRO A 763 -27.81 9.74 23.64
C PRO A 763 -28.15 10.08 22.19
N LEU A 764 -27.25 9.73 21.27
CA LEU A 764 -27.47 9.91 19.83
C LEU A 764 -28.62 8.99 19.35
N GLN A 765 -29.22 9.33 18.22
CA GLN A 765 -30.25 8.48 17.62
C GLN A 765 -29.67 7.10 17.24
N LYS A 766 -30.41 6.02 17.49
CA LYS A 766 -30.02 4.68 17.04
C LYS A 766 -29.85 4.64 15.52
N GLY A 767 -28.77 4.02 15.05
CA GLY A 767 -28.35 4.00 13.64
C GLY A 767 -27.61 5.26 13.19
N ALA A 768 -27.40 6.24 14.08
CA ALA A 768 -26.62 7.42 13.76
C ALA A 768 -25.17 7.06 13.38
N ILE A 769 -24.59 7.87 12.50
CA ILE A 769 -23.22 7.67 12.05
C ILE A 769 -22.26 8.46 12.94
N ILE A 770 -21.26 7.74 13.46
CA ILE A 770 -20.11 8.27 14.17
C ILE A 770 -18.92 8.23 13.21
N GLN A 771 -18.37 9.39 12.90
CA GLN A 771 -17.19 9.50 12.06
C GLN A 771 -15.94 9.69 12.91
N VAL A 772 -14.98 8.77 12.78
CA VAL A 772 -13.65 8.86 13.37
C VAL A 772 -12.68 9.26 12.27
N SER A 773 -11.92 10.33 12.47
CA SER A 773 -10.92 10.81 11.51
C SER A 773 -9.54 10.88 12.14
N LEU A 774 -8.56 10.30 11.45
CA LEU A 774 -7.17 10.30 11.88
C LEU A 774 -6.40 11.46 11.22
N ALA A 775 -5.39 12.00 11.91
CA ALA A 775 -4.37 12.85 11.32
C ALA A 775 -3.26 12.02 10.66
N ASP A 776 -2.46 12.63 9.77
CA ASP A 776 -1.35 11.96 9.06
C ASP A 776 -0.35 11.28 10.01
N ASN A 777 -0.18 11.83 11.22
CA ASN A 777 0.72 11.29 12.24
C ASN A 777 0.05 10.32 13.22
N ALA A 778 -1.23 10.03 13.04
CA ALA A 778 -2.04 9.15 13.87
C ALA A 778 -2.63 7.98 13.07
N THR A 779 -2.10 7.66 11.89
CA THR A 779 -2.58 6.55 11.05
C THR A 779 -2.33 5.18 11.67
N ASP A 780 -1.44 5.09 12.64
CA ASP A 780 -1.18 3.91 13.47
C ASP A 780 -2.17 3.76 14.63
N PHE A 781 -3.13 4.67 14.78
CA PHE A 781 -4.09 4.65 15.88
C PHE A 781 -5.16 3.57 15.71
N VAL A 782 -5.38 2.83 16.80
CA VAL A 782 -6.29 1.70 16.86
C VAL A 782 -7.18 1.80 18.08
N PHE A 783 -8.48 1.60 17.89
CA PHE A 783 -9.44 1.65 18.98
C PHE A 783 -10.71 0.85 18.71
N PRO A 784 -11.16 0.01 19.65
CA PRO A 784 -12.34 -0.84 19.48
C PRO A 784 -13.61 -0.04 19.76
N TRP A 785 -13.95 0.88 18.84
CA TRP A 785 -15.09 1.79 19.00
C TRP A 785 -16.40 1.08 19.28
N ALA A 786 -16.58 -0.12 18.73
CA ALA A 786 -17.77 -0.93 18.94
C ALA A 786 -17.94 -1.37 20.41
N LEU A 787 -16.85 -1.47 21.16
CA LEU A 787 -16.83 -1.92 22.55
C LEU A 787 -16.96 -0.81 23.58
N ILE A 788 -16.95 0.47 23.19
CA ILE A 788 -17.25 1.54 24.15
C ILE A 788 -18.60 1.27 24.82
N TYR A 789 -18.59 1.22 26.15
CA TYR A 789 -19.77 0.92 26.97
C TYR A 789 -20.05 2.08 27.94
N ASP A 790 -21.09 2.85 27.64
CA ASP A 790 -21.41 4.10 28.37
C ASP A 790 -22.51 3.93 29.44
N HIS A 791 -23.10 2.75 29.56
CA HIS A 791 -24.01 2.43 30.66
C HIS A 791 -23.25 1.99 31.91
N LYS A 792 -23.95 1.90 33.04
CA LYS A 792 -23.38 1.29 34.26
C LYS A 792 -23.41 -0.23 34.12
N VAL A 793 -22.32 -0.89 34.48
CA VAL A 793 -22.28 -2.36 34.58
C VAL A 793 -22.97 -2.79 35.87
N PRO A 794 -23.96 -3.70 35.83
CA PRO A 794 -24.63 -4.19 37.03
C PRO A 794 -23.65 -4.83 38.02
N ARG A 795 -23.81 -4.55 39.32
CA ARG A 795 -22.94 -5.12 40.37
C ARG A 795 -23.23 -6.59 40.66
N LYS A 796 -24.44 -7.05 40.38
CA LYS A 796 -24.86 -8.42 40.64
C LYS A 796 -24.52 -9.28 39.44
N HIS A 797 -23.84 -10.40 39.69
CA HIS A 797 -23.34 -11.31 38.67
C HIS A 797 -24.43 -12.04 37.86
N TYR A 798 -25.71 -11.93 38.22
CA TYR A 798 -26.84 -12.51 37.49
C TYR A 798 -27.66 -11.49 36.68
N GLU A 799 -27.38 -10.19 36.81
CA GLU A 799 -28.09 -9.14 36.05
C GLU A 799 -27.35 -8.90 34.72
N LEU A 800 -28.03 -9.07 33.58
CA LEU A 800 -27.46 -8.86 32.25
C LEU A 800 -27.12 -7.36 32.07
N PRO A 801 -25.89 -7.03 31.62
CA PRO A 801 -25.59 -5.68 31.15
C PRO A 801 -26.54 -5.27 30.02
N ASP A 802 -26.95 -4.01 30.01
CA ASP A 802 -27.77 -3.50 28.92
C ASP A 802 -26.94 -3.47 27.63
N THR A 803 -27.32 -4.31 26.66
CA THR A 803 -26.58 -4.45 25.40
C THR A 803 -26.58 -3.17 24.57
N GLU A 804 -27.58 -2.31 24.75
CA GLU A 804 -27.58 -0.99 24.11
C GLU A 804 -26.51 -0.07 24.71
N GLY A 805 -25.86 -0.41 25.84
CA GLY A 805 -24.70 0.34 26.33
C GLY A 805 -23.50 0.29 25.37
N PHE A 806 -23.39 -0.76 24.54
CA PHE A 806 -22.33 -0.86 23.55
C PHE A 806 -22.60 0.03 22.34
N TRP A 807 -21.62 0.87 21.98
CA TRP A 807 -21.71 1.72 20.80
C TRP A 807 -21.89 0.91 19.51
N GLY A 808 -21.26 -0.26 19.39
CA GLY A 808 -21.36 -1.12 18.21
C GLY A 808 -22.76 -1.69 17.94
N LEU A 809 -23.64 -1.70 18.94
CA LEU A 809 -25.04 -2.16 18.84
C LEU A 809 -26.05 -1.02 18.67
N ARG A 810 -25.58 0.23 18.78
CA ARG A 810 -26.42 1.42 18.60
C ARG A 810 -26.07 2.25 17.39
N TYR A 811 -24.80 2.31 16.99
CA TYR A 811 -24.31 3.31 16.04
C TYR A 811 -23.54 2.68 14.89
N CYS A 812 -23.61 3.34 13.73
CA CYS A 812 -22.80 3.03 12.57
C CYS A 812 -21.47 3.78 12.72
N ILE A 813 -20.39 3.05 12.98
CA ILE A 813 -19.08 3.66 13.22
C ILE A 813 -18.24 3.51 11.96
N GLU A 814 -17.78 4.63 11.41
CA GLU A 814 -16.85 4.68 10.29
C GLU A 814 -15.51 5.29 10.74
N GLN A 815 -14.40 4.65 10.35
CA GLN A 815 -13.06 5.18 10.55
C GLN A 815 -12.46 5.59 9.21
N GLN A 816 -12.10 6.87 9.08
CA GLN A 816 -11.55 7.46 7.87
C GLN A 816 -10.06 7.80 8.02
N PHE A 817 -9.29 7.39 7.01
CA PHE A 817 -7.86 7.67 6.93
C PHE A 817 -7.61 9.02 6.22
N PRO A 818 -6.48 9.70 6.52
CA PRO A 818 -6.15 10.98 5.89
C PRO A 818 -6.04 10.84 4.37
N ASN A 819 -6.75 11.68 3.62
CA ASN A 819 -6.75 11.69 2.14
C ASN A 819 -7.01 10.31 1.49
N GLN A 820 -7.69 9.40 2.20
CA GLN A 820 -7.95 8.03 1.77
C GLN A 820 -9.40 7.66 2.09
N ASN A 821 -10.07 6.98 1.14
CA ASN A 821 -11.44 6.47 1.23
C ASN A 821 -12.54 7.52 1.40
N LYS A 822 -12.29 8.76 0.97
CA LYS A 822 -13.26 9.84 1.00
C LYS A 822 -13.99 9.90 -0.35
N GLY A 823 -15.31 9.95 -0.30
CA GLY A 823 -16.13 9.85 -1.49
C GLY A 823 -17.58 10.26 -1.23
N THR A 824 -18.39 10.21 -2.28
CA THR A 824 -19.83 10.45 -2.18
C THR A 824 -20.51 9.35 -1.39
N ASP A 825 -21.59 9.64 -0.66
CA ASP A 825 -22.46 8.60 -0.07
C ASP A 825 -23.45 8.03 -1.10
N LYS A 826 -23.20 8.29 -2.40
CA LYS A 826 -23.96 7.66 -3.47
C LYS A 826 -23.65 6.16 -3.55
N PRO A 827 -24.68 5.34 -3.82
CA PRO A 827 -24.50 3.93 -4.09
C PRO A 827 -23.59 3.69 -5.30
N VAL A 828 -22.76 2.65 -5.22
CA VAL A 828 -21.93 2.17 -6.32
C VAL A 828 -22.86 1.63 -7.40
N GLN A 829 -22.87 2.28 -8.57
CA GLN A 829 -23.70 1.89 -9.70
C GLN A 829 -23.06 0.73 -10.44
N ILE A 830 -23.71 -0.43 -10.40
CA ILE A 830 -23.28 -1.63 -11.11
C ILE A 830 -23.87 -1.59 -12.53
N GLN A 831 -23.00 -1.46 -13.53
CA GLN A 831 -23.42 -1.33 -14.93
C GLN A 831 -23.85 -2.69 -15.51
N ASP A 832 -23.04 -3.73 -15.29
CA ASP A 832 -23.29 -5.08 -15.78
C ASP A 832 -23.61 -6.03 -14.61
N LYS A 833 -22.58 -6.62 -14.01
CA LYS A 833 -22.69 -7.54 -12.87
C LYS A 833 -21.90 -7.06 -11.68
N LEU A 834 -22.44 -7.31 -10.49
CA LEU A 834 -21.70 -7.14 -9.25
C LEU A 834 -20.72 -8.31 -9.13
N ARG A 835 -19.42 -8.00 -9.19
CA ARG A 835 -18.34 -8.98 -9.10
C ARG A 835 -17.85 -9.16 -7.66
N VAL A 836 -17.93 -10.37 -7.15
CA VAL A 836 -17.37 -10.79 -5.86
C VAL A 836 -16.26 -11.79 -6.11
N ALA A 837 -15.03 -11.38 -5.84
CA ALA A 837 -13.90 -12.31 -5.82
C ALA A 837 -13.89 -13.02 -4.47
N PHE A 838 -13.97 -14.35 -4.51
CA PHE A 838 -14.09 -15.20 -3.34
C PHE A 838 -12.80 -16.02 -3.15
N MET A 839 -12.05 -15.70 -2.10
CA MET A 839 -10.83 -16.38 -1.70
C MET A 839 -11.15 -17.34 -0.56
N LEU A 840 -10.63 -18.58 -0.64
CA LEU A 840 -10.98 -19.65 0.28
C LEU A 840 -9.77 -20.46 0.75
N TRP A 841 -9.74 -20.73 2.05
CA TRP A 841 -8.95 -21.82 2.64
C TRP A 841 -9.82 -23.07 2.80
N ALA A 842 -9.71 -24.01 1.86
CA ALA A 842 -10.60 -25.16 1.75
C ALA A 842 -10.39 -26.21 2.85
N GLN A 843 -9.40 -26.03 3.72
CA GLN A 843 -9.10 -26.88 4.87
C GLN A 843 -10.04 -26.60 6.06
N PHE A 844 -10.80 -25.50 6.04
CA PHE A 844 -11.84 -25.29 7.05
C PHE A 844 -12.91 -26.39 6.98
N ARG A 845 -13.34 -26.88 8.15
CA ARG A 845 -14.33 -27.97 8.24
C ARG A 845 -15.68 -27.65 7.62
N ASN A 846 -16.03 -26.38 7.51
CA ASN A 846 -17.26 -25.86 6.90
C ASN A 846 -16.99 -25.09 5.59
N ALA A 847 -15.82 -25.28 4.95
CA ALA A 847 -15.50 -24.63 3.69
C ALA A 847 -16.54 -24.95 2.59
N ASP A 848 -17.09 -26.16 2.59
CA ASP A 848 -18.12 -26.56 1.62
C ASP A 848 -19.47 -25.86 1.87
N GLU A 849 -19.83 -25.58 3.12
CA GLU A 849 -21.02 -24.79 3.45
C GLU A 849 -20.90 -23.36 2.88
N GLN A 850 -19.70 -22.76 3.01
CA GLN A 850 -19.41 -21.45 2.45
C GLN A 850 -19.48 -21.45 0.91
N LYS A 851 -18.98 -22.51 0.24
CA LYS A 851 -19.11 -22.65 -1.22
C LYS A 851 -20.57 -22.77 -1.66
N VAL A 852 -21.34 -23.64 -1.00
CA VAL A 852 -22.77 -23.85 -1.29
C VAL A 852 -23.55 -22.55 -1.14
N LEU A 853 -23.26 -21.76 -0.12
CA LEU A 853 -23.86 -20.43 0.06
C LEU A 853 -23.59 -19.51 -1.14
N MET A 854 -22.33 -19.44 -1.60
CA MET A 854 -21.93 -18.61 -2.74
C MET A 854 -22.53 -19.09 -4.06
N GLU A 855 -22.60 -20.41 -4.27
CA GLU A 855 -23.27 -21.04 -5.41
C GLU A 855 -24.77 -20.71 -5.43
N ASN A 856 -25.44 -20.80 -4.28
CA ASN A 856 -26.85 -20.47 -4.14
C ASN A 856 -27.13 -19.00 -4.47
N TRP A 857 -26.30 -18.07 -3.99
CA TRP A 857 -26.46 -16.64 -4.31
C TRP A 857 -26.27 -16.36 -5.80
N THR A 858 -25.25 -16.97 -6.42
CA THR A 858 -25.01 -16.86 -7.86
C THR A 858 -26.20 -17.39 -8.67
N GLY A 859 -26.78 -18.52 -8.25
CA GLY A 859 -27.97 -19.10 -8.89
C GLY A 859 -29.25 -18.28 -8.73
N CYS A 860 -29.35 -17.42 -7.71
CA CYS A 860 -30.54 -16.60 -7.47
C CYS A 860 -30.70 -15.45 -8.48
N ASN A 861 -29.60 -14.84 -8.95
CA ASN A 861 -29.61 -13.74 -9.92
C ASN A 861 -28.35 -13.76 -10.82
N PRO A 862 -28.19 -14.77 -11.68
CA PRO A 862 -26.97 -15.00 -12.48
C PRO A 862 -26.68 -13.90 -13.51
N ASP A 863 -27.72 -13.14 -13.91
CA ASP A 863 -27.58 -12.02 -14.83
C ASP A 863 -27.00 -10.76 -14.17
N LYS A 864 -27.02 -10.68 -12.82
CA LYS A 864 -26.63 -9.47 -12.06
C LYS A 864 -25.53 -9.70 -11.03
N LEU A 865 -25.27 -10.96 -10.64
CA LEU A 865 -24.25 -11.33 -9.68
C LEU A 865 -23.26 -12.29 -10.32
N GLU A 866 -21.98 -12.00 -10.13
CA GLU A 866 -20.87 -12.83 -10.56
C GLU A 866 -19.98 -13.07 -9.33
N ILE A 867 -19.95 -14.30 -8.84
CA ILE A 867 -19.05 -14.73 -7.77
C ILE A 867 -18.02 -15.67 -8.38
N THR A 868 -16.76 -15.53 -8.02
CA THR A 868 -15.70 -16.47 -8.46
C THR A 868 -15.98 -17.87 -7.91
N ILE A 869 -16.49 -18.74 -8.78
CA ILE A 869 -16.82 -20.14 -8.50
C ILE A 869 -16.22 -20.99 -9.64
N PRO A 870 -15.27 -21.91 -9.36
CA PRO A 870 -14.74 -22.24 -8.04
C PRO A 870 -14.00 -21.08 -7.35
N PRO A 871 -13.92 -21.05 -6.01
CA PRO A 871 -13.21 -20.00 -5.28
C PRO A 871 -11.72 -19.99 -5.60
N ILE A 872 -11.09 -18.82 -5.48
CA ILE A 872 -9.65 -18.66 -5.55
C ILE A 872 -9.05 -19.32 -4.31
N THR A 873 -8.26 -20.36 -4.55
CA THR A 873 -7.68 -21.20 -3.50
C THR A 873 -6.16 -21.20 -3.56
N ASP A 874 -5.57 -20.60 -4.60
CA ASP A 874 -4.14 -20.48 -4.82
C ASP A 874 -3.66 -19.04 -4.57
N ALA A 875 -2.49 -18.90 -3.95
CA ALA A 875 -1.91 -17.59 -3.64
C ALA A 875 -1.43 -16.83 -4.88
N ASP A 876 -0.91 -17.50 -5.90
CA ASP A 876 -0.47 -16.84 -7.14
C ASP A 876 -1.68 -16.33 -7.94
N ASP A 877 -2.78 -17.08 -7.97
CA ASP A 877 -4.05 -16.64 -8.55
C ASP A 877 -4.62 -15.43 -7.81
N CYS A 878 -4.52 -15.43 -6.48
CA CYS A 878 -4.94 -14.29 -5.68
C CYS A 878 -4.03 -13.07 -5.91
N PHE A 879 -2.72 -13.27 -6.04
CA PHE A 879 -1.79 -12.20 -6.43
C PHE A 879 -2.15 -11.61 -7.80
N ALA A 880 -2.40 -12.46 -8.80
CA ALA A 880 -2.78 -12.02 -10.14
C ALA A 880 -4.09 -11.23 -10.14
N LEU A 881 -5.10 -11.69 -9.37
CA LEU A 881 -6.33 -10.95 -9.17
C LEU A 881 -6.07 -9.59 -8.52
N LEU A 882 -5.22 -9.52 -7.49
CA LEU A 882 -4.97 -8.26 -6.78
C LEU A 882 -4.16 -7.27 -7.63
N ASP A 883 -3.29 -7.73 -8.52
CA ASP A 883 -2.51 -6.86 -9.43
C ASP A 883 -3.39 -6.12 -10.45
N ASP A 884 -4.41 -6.80 -10.97
CA ASP A 884 -5.44 -6.25 -11.86
C ASP A 884 -6.86 -6.49 -11.33
N CYS A 885 -7.15 -5.92 -10.16
CA CYS A 885 -8.41 -6.16 -9.45
C CYS A 885 -9.62 -5.50 -10.14
N ASP A 886 -10.48 -6.33 -10.72
CA ASP A 886 -11.76 -5.97 -11.34
C ASP A 886 -12.99 -6.27 -10.46
N ALA A 887 -12.76 -6.76 -9.24
CA ALA A 887 -13.82 -7.09 -8.29
C ALA A 887 -14.37 -5.85 -7.58
N HIS A 888 -15.68 -5.87 -7.30
CA HIS A 888 -16.34 -4.85 -6.47
C HIS A 888 -16.25 -5.19 -4.98
N ILE A 889 -16.22 -6.50 -4.66
CA ILE A 889 -16.04 -7.03 -3.32
C ILE A 889 -14.94 -8.08 -3.36
N LEU A 890 -13.94 -7.93 -2.49
CA LEU A 890 -12.93 -8.94 -2.20
C LEU A 890 -13.33 -9.63 -0.90
N TYR A 891 -13.73 -10.90 -0.97
CA TYR A 891 -14.13 -11.68 0.20
C TYR A 891 -13.11 -12.77 0.50
N PHE A 892 -12.39 -12.61 1.61
CA PHE A 892 -11.43 -13.58 2.11
C PHE A 892 -12.08 -14.42 3.21
N TYR A 893 -12.37 -15.69 2.93
CA TYR A 893 -12.70 -16.70 3.93
C TYR A 893 -11.50 -17.62 4.10
N THR A 894 -10.47 -17.10 4.75
CA THR A 894 -9.13 -17.68 4.77
C THR A 894 -8.60 -17.76 6.20
N HIS A 895 -7.57 -18.59 6.41
CA HIS A 895 -6.76 -18.40 7.59
C HIS A 895 -5.82 -17.20 7.35
N GLY A 896 -5.40 -16.52 8.40
CA GLY A 896 -4.53 -15.37 8.28
C GLY A 896 -3.98 -14.97 9.62
N TYR A 897 -2.88 -14.22 9.59
CA TYR A 897 -2.22 -13.75 10.78
C TYR A 897 -1.48 -12.44 10.48
N THR A 898 -1.76 -11.42 11.28
CA THR A 898 -1.06 -10.14 11.25
C THR A 898 0.05 -10.17 12.29
N ARG A 899 1.31 -9.96 11.87
CA ARG A 899 2.47 -10.01 12.75
C ARG A 899 2.31 -9.02 13.91
N ASN A 900 2.61 -9.50 15.11
CA ASN A 900 2.92 -8.65 16.26
C ASN A 900 4.46 -8.41 16.34
N ARG A 901 4.94 -7.17 16.49
CA ARG A 901 6.35 -6.82 16.73
C ARG A 901 6.75 -7.35 18.10
N GLN A 902 7.14 -8.62 18.15
CA GLN A 902 7.76 -9.28 19.30
C GLN A 902 7.05 -9.27 20.66
N ALA A 903 5.96 -8.52 20.90
CA ALA A 903 5.33 -8.44 22.22
C ALA A 903 4.00 -9.22 22.36
N ASP A 904 3.28 -9.53 21.28
CA ASP A 904 1.93 -10.10 21.37
C ASP A 904 1.76 -11.51 20.74
N ILE A 905 2.84 -12.16 20.29
CA ILE A 905 2.85 -13.64 20.34
C ILE A 905 3.45 -13.95 21.69
N GLY A 906 2.60 -14.19 22.69
CA GLY A 906 2.95 -14.57 24.07
C GLY A 906 4.45 -14.74 24.31
N VAL A 907 5.13 -13.63 24.62
CA VAL A 907 6.57 -13.64 24.87
C VAL A 907 6.79 -14.45 26.13
N GLY A 908 7.31 -15.66 25.97
CA GLY A 908 7.60 -16.57 27.08
C GLY A 908 6.34 -17.04 27.81
N GLU A 909 5.73 -16.23 28.66
CA GLU A 909 4.81 -16.69 29.70
C GLU A 909 3.51 -17.31 29.18
N ASN A 910 2.83 -16.75 28.17
CA ASN A 910 1.57 -17.30 27.67
C ASN A 910 1.76 -18.58 26.83
N LEU A 911 2.83 -18.64 26.04
CA LEU A 911 3.23 -19.85 25.31
C LEU A 911 3.71 -20.93 26.30
N GLN A 912 4.46 -20.53 27.33
CA GLN A 912 4.86 -21.40 28.43
C GLN A 912 3.65 -21.82 29.27
N LEU A 913 2.63 -20.97 29.47
CA LEU A 913 1.39 -21.28 30.17
C LEU A 913 0.53 -22.25 29.37
N PHE A 914 0.42 -22.08 28.04
CA PHE A 914 -0.21 -23.04 27.14
C PHE A 914 0.54 -24.38 27.16
N THR A 915 1.86 -24.35 26.99
CA THR A 915 2.75 -25.53 27.07
C THR A 915 2.60 -26.23 28.43
N ASN A 916 2.63 -25.48 29.53
CA ASN A 916 2.46 -25.98 30.90
C ASN A 916 1.03 -26.48 31.18
N ARG A 917 0.00 -25.90 30.56
CA ARG A 917 -1.39 -26.36 30.66
C ARG A 917 -1.58 -27.66 29.89
N TYR A 918 -1.03 -27.74 28.68
CA TYR A 918 -1.05 -28.94 27.87
C TYR A 918 -0.28 -30.09 28.53
N GLU A 919 0.93 -29.84 29.03
CA GLU A 919 1.76 -30.85 29.74
C GLU A 919 1.14 -31.32 31.07
N LYS A 920 0.13 -30.63 31.59
CA LYS A 920 -0.63 -31.02 32.79
C LYS A 920 -1.94 -31.76 32.47
N LEU A 921 -2.37 -31.80 31.21
CA LEU A 921 -3.53 -32.61 30.79
C LEU A 921 -3.14 -34.09 30.90
N GLN A 922 -4.06 -34.92 31.41
CA GLN A 922 -3.90 -36.38 31.39
C GLN A 922 -4.14 -36.88 29.95
N GLU A 923 -3.50 -37.98 29.54
CA GLU A 923 -3.59 -38.51 28.16
C GLU A 923 -5.02 -38.90 27.75
N ASP A 924 -5.92 -39.15 28.70
CA ASP A 924 -7.33 -39.48 28.49
C ASP A 924 -8.26 -38.24 28.45
N ASP A 925 -7.73 -37.04 28.66
CA ASP A 925 -8.49 -35.79 28.53
C ASP A 925 -8.79 -35.51 27.03
N PRO A 926 -10.06 -35.31 26.63
CA PRO A 926 -10.42 -35.10 25.22
C PRO A 926 -9.69 -33.92 24.56
N ARG A 927 -9.25 -32.93 25.36
CA ARG A 927 -8.51 -31.76 24.88
C ARG A 927 -7.06 -32.09 24.54
N HIS A 928 -6.52 -33.19 25.07
CA HIS A 928 -5.16 -33.61 24.82
C HIS A 928 -4.96 -33.95 23.34
N GLU A 929 -5.89 -34.67 22.71
CA GLU A 929 -5.80 -34.98 21.28
C GLU A 929 -6.09 -33.74 20.41
N LEU A 930 -7.03 -32.91 20.83
CA LEU A 930 -7.44 -31.68 20.14
C LEU A 930 -6.31 -30.64 20.08
N TRP A 931 -5.55 -30.48 21.18
CA TRP A 931 -4.51 -29.45 21.29
C TRP A 931 -3.12 -29.96 20.92
N LYS A 932 -2.95 -31.27 20.72
CA LYS A 932 -1.66 -31.91 20.38
C LYS A 932 -1.03 -31.29 19.15
N PHE A 933 -1.81 -31.06 18.10
CA PHE A 933 -1.34 -30.45 16.87
C PHE A 933 -0.80 -29.03 17.10
N LEU A 934 -1.49 -28.23 17.92
CA LEU A 934 -1.08 -26.87 18.26
C LEU A 934 0.22 -26.89 19.09
N TYR A 935 0.30 -27.79 20.09
CA TYR A 935 1.50 -28.00 20.91
C TYR A 935 2.72 -28.44 20.08
N ASP A 936 2.53 -29.42 19.18
CA ASP A 936 3.60 -29.90 18.30
C ASP A 936 4.05 -28.82 17.31
N SER A 937 3.14 -27.97 16.83
CA SER A 937 3.44 -26.85 15.92
C SER A 937 4.21 -25.73 16.62
N VAL A 938 3.84 -25.43 17.87
CA VAL A 938 4.57 -24.49 18.74
C VAL A 938 5.97 -24.99 19.07
N LYS A 939 6.13 -26.30 19.32
CA LYS A 939 7.42 -26.92 19.69
C LYS A 939 8.37 -27.13 18.51
N GLN A 940 7.86 -27.12 17.28
CA GLN A 940 8.62 -27.34 16.03
C GLN A 940 9.04 -26.05 15.31
N ASP A 941 8.87 -24.87 15.91
CA ASP A 941 9.13 -23.57 15.25
C ASP A 941 8.42 -23.42 13.89
N LYS A 942 7.24 -24.04 13.73
CA LYS A 942 6.45 -23.99 12.48
C LYS A 942 5.62 -22.71 12.33
N PHE A 943 5.59 -21.86 13.35
CA PHE A 943 5.16 -20.48 13.17
C PHE A 943 6.28 -19.73 12.45
N GLU A 944 5.94 -18.94 11.43
CA GLU A 944 6.84 -17.92 10.89
C GLU A 944 6.55 -16.59 11.62
N PRO A 945 7.06 -16.38 12.86
CA PRO A 945 6.63 -15.28 13.74
C PRO A 945 7.03 -13.88 13.23
N ASN A 946 7.65 -13.79 12.05
CA ASN A 946 8.31 -12.59 11.57
C ASN A 946 7.62 -11.91 10.38
N ARG A 947 6.49 -12.43 9.86
CA ARG A 947 5.79 -11.85 8.70
C ARG A 947 4.26 -11.96 8.84
N SER A 948 3.54 -10.94 8.40
CA SER A 948 2.07 -10.99 8.25
C SER A 948 1.70 -11.77 6.99
N TRP A 949 0.71 -12.66 7.07
CA TRP A 949 0.30 -13.50 5.94
C TRP A 949 -1.20 -13.80 5.91
N ILE A 950 -1.71 -14.08 4.71
CA ILE A 950 -3.02 -14.68 4.45
C ILE A 950 -2.79 -16.04 3.82
N GLU A 951 -3.38 -17.08 4.37
CA GLU A 951 -3.22 -18.46 3.90
C GLU A 951 -4.42 -18.88 3.06
N LEU A 952 -4.14 -19.13 1.79
CA LEU A 952 -5.07 -19.80 0.89
C LEU A 952 -4.79 -21.30 0.90
N THR A 953 -5.64 -22.07 0.23
CA THR A 953 -5.52 -23.53 0.23
C THR A 953 -4.15 -23.99 -0.29
N TYR A 954 -3.63 -23.30 -1.31
CA TYR A 954 -2.31 -23.51 -1.88
C TYR A 954 -1.51 -22.21 -1.78
N GLY A 955 -0.56 -22.19 -0.85
CA GLY A 955 0.33 -21.05 -0.65
C GLY A 955 -0.22 -19.95 0.26
N ARG A 956 0.62 -18.94 0.49
CA ARG A 956 0.36 -17.82 1.37
C ARG A 956 0.68 -16.51 0.66
N LEU A 957 -0.15 -15.51 0.88
CA LEU A 957 0.15 -14.12 0.55
C LEU A 957 0.87 -13.51 1.74
N TYR A 958 2.09 -13.03 1.55
CA TYR A 958 2.79 -12.27 2.57
C TYR A 958 2.60 -10.77 2.33
N LEU A 959 2.40 -10.01 3.40
CA LEU A 959 2.10 -8.58 3.32
C LEU A 959 3.23 -7.78 2.65
N ASP A 960 4.49 -8.09 2.95
CA ASP A 960 5.67 -7.49 2.31
C ASP A 960 5.71 -7.77 0.81
N GLN A 961 5.42 -9.00 0.38
CA GLN A 961 5.34 -9.36 -1.05
C GLN A 961 4.20 -8.64 -1.76
N LEU A 962 3.06 -8.43 -1.10
CA LEU A 962 1.97 -7.62 -1.65
C LEU A 962 2.42 -6.17 -1.89
N TYR A 963 3.20 -5.60 -0.96
CA TYR A 963 3.78 -4.27 -1.14
C TYR A 963 4.82 -4.21 -2.26
N ASP A 964 5.68 -5.22 -2.36
CA ASP A 964 6.76 -5.27 -3.35
C ASP A 964 6.28 -5.53 -4.77
N ASN A 965 5.24 -6.37 -4.94
CA ASN A 965 4.86 -6.89 -6.27
C ASN A 965 3.68 -6.17 -6.89
N ILE A 966 2.75 -5.67 -6.07
CA ILE A 966 1.62 -4.89 -6.57
C ILE A 966 2.04 -3.45 -6.31
N GLU A 967 2.08 -2.57 -7.31
CA GLU A 967 2.27 -1.11 -7.08
C GLU A 967 1.03 -0.31 -7.53
N SER A 968 0.15 -0.95 -8.30
CA SER A 968 -1.07 -0.36 -8.85
C SER A 968 -2.10 -0.08 -7.75
N LYS A 969 -2.91 0.97 -7.97
CA LYS A 969 -4.16 1.18 -7.21
C LYS A 969 -5.25 0.32 -7.84
N PHE A 970 -6.16 -0.21 -7.04
CA PHE A 970 -7.29 -0.99 -7.53
C PHE A 970 -8.23 -0.10 -8.35
N SER A 971 -8.43 -0.46 -9.62
CA SER A 971 -9.27 0.28 -10.57
C SER A 971 -10.73 0.35 -10.11
N PHE A 972 -11.26 -0.73 -9.51
CA PHE A 972 -12.66 -0.85 -9.11
C PHE A 972 -12.96 -0.39 -7.67
N LYS A 973 -11.93 -0.02 -6.89
CA LYS A 973 -12.05 0.40 -5.47
C LYS A 973 -12.91 -0.59 -4.64
N PRO A 974 -12.47 -1.85 -4.50
CA PRO A 974 -13.26 -2.91 -3.87
C PRO A 974 -13.60 -2.58 -2.41
N LEU A 975 -14.73 -3.11 -1.93
CA LEU A 975 -14.95 -3.33 -0.51
C LEU A 975 -14.27 -4.64 -0.12
N VAL A 976 -13.34 -4.60 0.82
CA VAL A 976 -12.58 -5.79 1.24
C VAL A 976 -13.16 -6.32 2.54
N PHE A 977 -13.47 -7.60 2.57
CA PHE A 977 -13.91 -8.29 3.78
C PHE A 977 -12.90 -9.38 4.14
N LEU A 978 -12.07 -9.09 5.15
CA LEU A 978 -11.05 -9.98 5.69
C LEU A 978 -11.67 -10.84 6.79
N ASN A 979 -12.36 -11.90 6.40
CA ASN A 979 -12.89 -12.88 7.35
C ASN A 979 -11.84 -13.96 7.66
N MET A 980 -10.82 -13.53 8.40
CA MET A 980 -9.71 -14.35 8.87
C MET A 980 -9.38 -14.00 10.33
N CYS A 981 -8.46 -14.73 10.97
CA CYS A 981 -8.05 -14.44 12.34
C CYS A 981 -7.21 -13.16 12.44
N GLU A 982 -7.49 -12.31 13.43
CA GLU A 982 -6.67 -11.13 13.79
C GLU A 982 -6.30 -10.24 12.59
N SER A 983 -7.28 -9.92 11.74
CA SER A 983 -7.06 -9.12 10.52
C SER A 983 -7.09 -7.62 10.74
N ALA A 984 -7.74 -7.15 11.81
CA ALA A 984 -7.71 -5.76 12.26
C ALA A 984 -6.64 -5.57 13.34
N GLN A 985 -6.02 -4.38 13.34
CA GLN A 985 -5.06 -4.00 14.36
C GLN A 985 -5.78 -3.93 15.73
N ILE A 986 -5.14 -4.37 16.82
CA ILE A 986 -5.52 -4.00 18.19
C ILE A 986 -4.44 -3.14 18.86
N THR A 987 -3.16 -3.25 18.47
CA THR A 987 -2.06 -2.56 19.15
C THR A 987 -1.22 -1.71 18.17
N PRO A 988 -1.21 -0.36 18.30
CA PRO A 988 -0.49 0.57 17.42
C PRO A 988 1.01 0.30 17.26
N SER A 989 1.69 -0.01 18.36
CA SER A 989 3.15 -0.18 18.40
C SER A 989 3.63 -1.50 17.79
N LEU A 990 2.71 -2.41 17.45
CA LEU A 990 3.04 -3.82 17.25
C LEU A 990 2.62 -4.44 15.92
N SER A 991 1.95 -3.81 14.95
CA SER A 991 1.48 -4.60 13.78
C SER A 991 1.68 -3.99 12.39
N ASP A 992 2.10 -4.83 11.45
CA ASP A 992 2.09 -4.55 10.01
C ASP A 992 0.74 -5.02 9.45
N SER A 993 -0.14 -4.12 9.00
CA SER A 993 -1.56 -4.41 8.79
C SER A 993 -1.98 -4.59 7.33
N PHE A 994 -2.80 -5.61 7.08
CA PHE A 994 -3.49 -5.78 5.80
C PHE A 994 -4.53 -4.67 5.56
N ILE A 995 -5.09 -4.08 6.61
CA ILE A 995 -5.99 -2.92 6.50
C ILE A 995 -5.26 -1.80 5.76
N ASP A 996 -4.08 -1.40 6.23
CA ASP A 996 -3.30 -0.30 5.64
C ASP A 996 -2.97 -0.59 4.18
N PHE A 997 -2.60 -1.83 3.85
CA PHE A 997 -2.32 -2.22 2.46
C PHE A 997 -3.52 -2.00 1.53
N PHE A 998 -4.69 -2.56 1.85
CA PHE A 998 -5.85 -2.44 0.96
C PHE A 998 -6.34 -0.99 0.84
N ILE A 999 -6.29 -0.23 1.94
CA ILE A 999 -6.65 1.19 1.98
C ILE A 999 -5.64 2.01 1.13
N ASP A 1000 -4.34 1.75 1.28
CA ASP A 1000 -3.27 2.31 0.47
C ASP A 1000 -3.36 1.91 -1.00
N ARG A 1001 -4.07 0.83 -1.34
CA ARG A 1001 -4.36 0.46 -2.74
C ARG A 1001 -5.68 1.01 -3.26
N GLY A 1002 -6.38 1.80 -2.46
CA GLY A 1002 -7.59 2.51 -2.88
C GLY A 1002 -8.87 1.70 -2.74
N ALA A 1003 -8.88 0.65 -1.90
CA ALA A 1003 -10.11 0.00 -1.47
C ALA A 1003 -11.08 1.02 -0.87
N ARG A 1004 -12.38 0.92 -1.15
CA ARG A 1004 -13.38 1.87 -0.60
C ARG A 1004 -13.59 1.69 0.91
N GLY A 1005 -13.31 0.49 1.41
CA GLY A 1005 -13.30 0.18 2.82
C GLY A 1005 -12.81 -1.24 3.05
N VAL A 1006 -12.37 -1.50 4.28
CA VAL A 1006 -11.95 -2.82 4.73
C VAL A 1006 -12.71 -3.17 6.00
N ILE A 1007 -13.21 -4.40 6.08
CA ILE A 1007 -13.81 -4.96 7.28
C ILE A 1007 -12.89 -6.07 7.77
N GLY A 1008 -12.45 -5.97 9.02
CA GLY A 1008 -11.56 -6.94 9.65
C GLY A 1008 -12.02 -7.30 11.06
N THR A 1009 -11.40 -8.34 11.59
CA THR A 1009 -11.62 -8.94 12.92
C THR A 1009 -10.55 -8.48 13.89
N GLU A 1010 -10.96 -7.99 15.05
CA GLU A 1010 -10.02 -7.56 16.10
C GLU A 1010 -9.42 -8.77 16.85
N CYS A 1011 -10.02 -9.96 16.76
CA CYS A 1011 -9.62 -11.13 17.55
C CYS A 1011 -9.43 -12.40 16.70
N PRO A 1012 -8.88 -13.48 17.30
CA PRO A 1012 -8.98 -14.81 16.71
C PRO A 1012 -10.43 -15.14 16.44
N MET A 1013 -10.70 -15.76 15.28
CA MET A 1013 -12.06 -16.00 14.83
C MET A 1013 -12.30 -17.50 14.65
N THR A 1014 -13.45 -17.99 15.14
CA THR A 1014 -13.86 -19.37 14.90
C THR A 1014 -14.61 -19.48 13.58
N VAL A 1015 -14.42 -20.59 12.87
CA VAL A 1015 -15.16 -20.79 11.61
C VAL A 1015 -16.64 -21.03 11.82
N GLU A 1016 -17.02 -21.55 12.99
CA GLU A 1016 -18.40 -21.66 13.49
C GLU A 1016 -19.11 -20.32 13.40
N PHE A 1017 -18.42 -19.24 13.76
CA PHE A 1017 -18.98 -17.91 13.79
C PHE A 1017 -18.77 -17.15 12.48
N ALA A 1018 -17.59 -17.28 11.88
CA ALA A 1018 -17.17 -16.56 10.68
C ALA A 1018 -18.13 -16.80 9.49
N HIS A 1019 -18.58 -18.05 9.29
CA HIS A 1019 -19.48 -18.41 8.18
C HIS A 1019 -20.87 -17.76 8.34
N PRO A 1020 -21.62 -17.98 9.44
CA PRO A 1020 -22.92 -17.34 9.65
C PRO A 1020 -22.85 -15.81 9.69
N PHE A 1021 -21.77 -15.25 10.23
CA PHE A 1021 -21.58 -13.80 10.23
C PHE A 1021 -21.49 -13.26 8.79
N SER A 1022 -20.73 -13.93 7.93
CA SER A 1022 -20.62 -13.57 6.52
C SER A 1022 -21.95 -13.69 5.79
N GLU A 1023 -22.68 -14.77 6.02
CA GLU A 1023 -24.02 -14.96 5.45
C GLU A 1023 -24.94 -13.79 5.80
N LYS A 1024 -25.01 -13.45 7.09
CA LYS A 1024 -25.87 -12.38 7.59
C LYS A 1024 -25.45 -11.00 7.09
N PHE A 1025 -24.14 -10.72 7.06
CA PHE A 1025 -23.59 -9.43 6.67
C PHE A 1025 -23.64 -9.22 5.15
N LEU A 1026 -23.06 -10.14 4.36
CA LEU A 1026 -23.05 -10.05 2.90
C LEU A 1026 -24.47 -10.17 2.34
N GLY A 1027 -25.35 -10.96 2.95
CA GLY A 1027 -26.75 -11.07 2.55
C GLY A 1027 -27.50 -9.73 2.61
N ASP A 1028 -27.34 -8.96 3.70
CA ASP A 1028 -27.93 -7.61 3.81
C ASP A 1028 -27.31 -6.64 2.81
N LEU A 1029 -25.98 -6.68 2.65
CA LEU A 1029 -25.27 -5.82 1.71
C LEU A 1029 -25.72 -6.07 0.26
N LEU A 1030 -25.83 -7.33 -0.14
CA LEU A 1030 -26.33 -7.73 -1.46
C LEU A 1030 -27.82 -7.44 -1.64
N ALA A 1031 -28.59 -7.32 -0.55
CA ALA A 1031 -29.97 -6.84 -0.56
C ALA A 1031 -30.09 -5.30 -0.67
N GLY A 1032 -28.96 -4.58 -0.76
CA GLY A 1032 -28.91 -3.14 -0.99
C GLY A 1032 -28.78 -2.29 0.28
N GLU A 1033 -28.57 -2.91 1.44
CA GLU A 1033 -28.25 -2.18 2.67
C GLU A 1033 -26.88 -1.49 2.59
N THR A 1034 -26.71 -0.45 3.42
CA THR A 1034 -25.39 0.16 3.63
C THR A 1034 -24.50 -0.75 4.48
N VAL A 1035 -23.18 -0.69 4.28
CA VAL A 1035 -22.22 -1.47 5.06
C VAL A 1035 -22.40 -1.26 6.57
N GLY A 1036 -22.64 -0.02 7.01
CA GLY A 1036 -22.89 0.30 8.41
C GLY A 1036 -24.15 -0.37 8.97
N ASN A 1037 -25.26 -0.29 8.23
CA ASN A 1037 -26.50 -0.96 8.63
C ASN A 1037 -26.37 -2.48 8.62
N ALA A 1038 -25.74 -3.05 7.59
CA ALA A 1038 -25.51 -4.49 7.49
C ALA A 1038 -24.68 -5.00 8.69
N LEU A 1039 -23.65 -4.24 9.09
CA LEU A 1039 -22.82 -4.56 10.26
C LEU A 1039 -23.61 -4.42 11.58
N LEU A 1040 -24.39 -3.36 11.74
CA LEU A 1040 -25.26 -3.15 12.90
C LEU A 1040 -26.33 -4.25 13.04
N ASN A 1041 -26.92 -4.66 11.92
CA ASN A 1041 -27.90 -5.75 11.84
C ASN A 1041 -27.26 -7.09 12.20
N ALA A 1042 -26.06 -7.38 11.67
CA ALA A 1042 -25.31 -8.59 12.00
C ALA A 1042 -24.97 -8.65 13.49
N ARG A 1043 -24.42 -7.57 14.06
CA ARG A 1043 -24.16 -7.45 15.50
C ARG A 1043 -25.41 -7.71 16.34
N SER A 1044 -26.51 -7.05 15.99
CA SER A 1044 -27.80 -7.19 16.69
C SER A 1044 -28.36 -8.62 16.57
N HIS A 1045 -28.13 -9.29 15.45
CA HIS A 1045 -28.55 -10.67 15.23
C HIS A 1045 -27.79 -11.63 16.15
N PHE A 1046 -26.46 -11.57 16.17
CA PHE A 1046 -25.66 -12.47 17.01
C PHE A 1046 -25.79 -12.21 18.50
N MET A 1047 -26.02 -10.96 18.91
CA MET A 1047 -26.35 -10.67 20.30
C MET A 1047 -27.67 -11.33 20.75
N LYS A 1048 -28.66 -11.48 19.85
CA LYS A 1048 -29.88 -12.25 20.15
C LYS A 1048 -29.63 -13.75 20.25
N LEU A 1049 -28.63 -14.25 19.51
CA LEU A 1049 -28.12 -15.62 19.63
C LEU A 1049 -27.16 -15.80 20.81
N LYS A 1050 -27.10 -14.85 21.75
CA LYS A 1050 -26.21 -14.92 22.91
C LYS A 1050 -24.74 -15.10 22.52
N ASN A 1051 -24.33 -14.54 21.38
CA ASN A 1051 -22.96 -14.63 20.90
C ASN A 1051 -22.31 -13.24 20.86
N PRO A 1052 -21.34 -12.97 21.76
CA PRO A 1052 -20.73 -11.66 21.86
C PRO A 1052 -19.74 -11.37 20.72
N LEU A 1053 -19.27 -12.39 19.97
CA LEU A 1053 -18.36 -12.24 18.82
C LEU A 1053 -18.93 -11.36 17.70
N GLY A 1054 -20.24 -11.07 17.71
CA GLY A 1054 -20.84 -10.08 16.82
C GLY A 1054 -20.13 -8.73 16.84
N LEU A 1055 -19.61 -8.31 18.00
CA LEU A 1055 -18.90 -7.04 18.17
C LEU A 1055 -17.45 -7.03 17.65
N ALA A 1056 -16.91 -8.18 17.21
CA ALA A 1056 -15.49 -8.34 16.87
C ALA A 1056 -15.06 -7.76 15.51
N TYR A 1057 -16.03 -7.38 14.65
CA TYR A 1057 -15.75 -6.86 13.31
C TYR A 1057 -15.77 -5.33 13.30
N THR A 1058 -14.74 -4.72 12.72
CA THR A 1058 -14.58 -3.27 12.63
C THR A 1058 -14.52 -2.81 11.17
N LEU A 1059 -15.14 -1.66 10.90
CA LEU A 1059 -15.19 -1.03 9.59
C LEU A 1059 -14.13 0.09 9.49
N PHE A 1060 -13.21 -0.07 8.54
CA PHE A 1060 -12.21 0.91 8.13
C PHE A 1060 -12.61 1.47 6.76
N GLY A 1061 -13.50 2.46 6.75
CA GLY A 1061 -14.08 3.03 5.54
C GLY A 1061 -15.47 3.60 5.78
N SER A 1062 -16.15 4.03 4.71
CA SER A 1062 -17.45 4.70 4.83
C SER A 1062 -18.60 3.73 5.17
N ALA A 1063 -19.37 4.07 6.22
CA ALA A 1063 -20.53 3.29 6.66
C ALA A 1063 -21.71 3.36 5.68
N THR A 1064 -21.73 4.35 4.79
CA THR A 1064 -22.81 4.57 3.82
C THR A 1064 -22.63 3.79 2.52
N THR A 1065 -21.48 3.14 2.32
CA THR A 1065 -21.20 2.35 1.12
C THR A 1065 -22.31 1.32 0.88
N CYS A 1066 -22.89 1.30 -0.31
CA CYS A 1066 -23.84 0.27 -0.76
C CYS A 1066 -23.76 0.08 -2.28
N PHE A 1067 -24.35 -1.01 -2.78
CA PHE A 1067 -24.32 -1.39 -4.20
C PHE A 1067 -25.73 -1.34 -4.79
N GLN A 1068 -25.86 -0.79 -6.00
CA GLN A 1068 -27.14 -0.69 -6.71
C GLN A 1068 -27.06 -1.23 -8.15
N PRO A 1069 -28.12 -1.91 -8.64
CA PRO A 1069 -29.36 -2.24 -7.91
C PRO A 1069 -29.15 -3.35 -6.86
N ALA A 1070 -30.08 -3.48 -5.91
CA ALA A 1070 -30.10 -4.62 -4.99
C ALA A 1070 -30.15 -5.93 -5.77
N ILE A 1071 -29.28 -6.87 -5.39
CA ILE A 1071 -29.08 -8.14 -6.06
C ILE A 1071 -29.96 -9.22 -5.43
N LEU A 1072 -30.01 -9.27 -4.11
CA LEU A 1072 -30.86 -10.19 -3.37
C LEU A 1072 -32.14 -9.50 -2.92
N LYS A 1073 -33.19 -10.30 -2.68
CA LYS A 1073 -34.31 -9.81 -1.88
C LYS A 1073 -33.81 -9.70 -0.43
N PRO A 1074 -34.26 -8.70 0.35
CA PRO A 1074 -34.01 -8.68 1.77
C PRO A 1074 -34.39 -10.04 2.34
N LEU A 1075 -33.51 -10.63 3.14
CA LEU A 1075 -33.88 -11.79 3.96
C LEU A 1075 -35.00 -11.33 4.89
N THR A 1076 -36.25 -11.51 4.46
CA THR A 1076 -37.38 -11.46 5.37
C THR A 1076 -37.13 -12.60 6.33
N MET A 1077 -36.72 -12.26 7.55
CA MET A 1077 -36.69 -13.18 8.68
C MET A 1077 -37.88 -14.14 8.53
N PRO A 1078 -37.68 -15.47 8.59
CA PRO A 1078 -38.80 -16.32 8.91
C PRO A 1078 -39.39 -15.70 10.18
N ALA A 1079 -40.66 -15.27 10.10
CA ALA A 1079 -41.41 -15.03 11.31
C ALA A 1079 -41.15 -16.26 12.16
N THR A 1080 -40.55 -16.05 13.34
CA THR A 1080 -40.44 -17.02 14.42
C THR A 1080 -41.55 -18.03 14.22
N THR A 1081 -41.21 -19.27 13.89
CA THR A 1081 -42.18 -20.35 13.79
C THR A 1081 -43.09 -20.18 14.99
N ASN A 1082 -44.34 -19.82 14.70
CA ASN A 1082 -45.37 -19.73 15.71
C ASN A 1082 -45.26 -21.03 16.49
N VAL A 1083 -44.86 -20.93 17.75
CA VAL A 1083 -45.24 -21.95 18.73
C VAL A 1083 -46.75 -21.83 18.77
N SER A 1084 -47.39 -22.61 17.90
CA SER A 1084 -48.79 -22.88 17.94
C SER A 1084 -49.09 -23.35 19.35
N THR A 1085 -49.87 -22.56 20.05
CA THR A 1085 -50.69 -23.02 21.15
C THR A 1085 -51.55 -24.17 20.64
N GLU A 1086 -51.07 -25.41 20.76
CA GLU A 1086 -51.94 -26.57 20.83
C GLU A 1086 -51.55 -27.43 22.03
N SER A 1087 -52.47 -27.42 22.98
CA SER A 1087 -52.59 -28.36 24.07
C SER A 1087 -52.67 -29.80 23.57
N SER A 1088 -51.93 -30.68 24.25
CA SER A 1088 -52.22 -32.11 24.47
C SER A 1088 -52.50 -33.01 23.25
N SER A 1089 -51.60 -33.94 22.94
CA SER A 1089 -51.72 -35.41 23.18
C SER A 1089 -50.79 -36.22 22.27
N ASP A 1090 -50.13 -37.23 22.87
CA ASP A 1090 -49.33 -38.35 22.33
C ASP A 1090 -49.95 -39.08 21.10
N PRO A 1091 -49.22 -39.95 20.36
CA PRO A 1091 -47.83 -40.43 20.56
C PRO A 1091 -46.87 -40.25 19.36
#